data_AF-A0A3S4RUZ3-F1
#
_entry.id   AF-A0A3S4RUZ3-F1
#
_cell.length_a   1.000
_cell.length_b   1.000
_cell.length_c   1.000
_cell.angle_alpha   90.00
_cell.angle_beta   90.00
_cell.angle_gamma   90.00
#
_symmetry.space_group_name_H-M   'P 1'
#
loop_
_entity.id
_entity.type
_entity.pdbx_description
1 polymer ?
#
loop_
_entity_poly.entity_id
_entity_poly.type
_entity_poly.pdbx_seq_one_letter_code
_entity_poly.pdbx_strand_id
1 'polypeptide(L)'
;MAAEFNGRIELDIRDSEPDWGPYAAPTAPEGAPNVLYLVWDDVGIATWDCFGGLVDMPNMSRIAERGVRLSQFHTTALCSPTRAALLTGRNATTVGMATVEEFTDGFPNSSGRIPNETALLSEVLAERGWNTYCVGKWHLTPLEESNLAASKRHWPLGRGFERFYGFLGGETDQWYPDLVYDNHPVPAPATPEDGYHLSKDLADKAIEFIRDAKAIAPDKPWFSYLCPGAGHAPHHVFADWADRYRGRFDMGYERYREIVLENQRLMGLVPPDTELSPLNPYEDVTGPDGQPWPQQDTVRPWDSLNDDEKRLFCRMAEVFAGFLSYTDDQIGRLLDYLEDSGQLDNTIIVVISDNGASGEGGPNGSANEVKFFNGYVDSIEESLRYYDELGTPSTYGHYPIGWAMAFNTPYKLYKRYASHEGGIADPAIISWPKGIAAQGETRDVYVNVCDVTPTVFDLLGITPPATVRGIPQKPLDGVSFAAMLKDPGFPTGKDTQFYSMLGTRGIWHKGWFANAVHPAAPSGWGNFDADRWELFHLEADRSQCHDLAEQHPERLEELKALWFSEAAKYNGLPLADLDVFAMFGRWRPYLVGDRQRFTYYPGAAEVGPGAGVELRGQTFSVLVEVSVEDPGAAGVLFKHGAGHGGHVLFVADGALRYVYNFMGEDEQTVVAPGAVTVGEHVFGVRYDRTGTVEGSHTPLGTVSLYVDDAVVASRADVRAHPGTFGLAGSGLTVGRNDGQTVSSAYAAPFAFTGGTIAKAVVDISGAPYVDIETEVAAAFAKD
;
A
#
# COMPACT_ATOMS: atom_id res chain seq x y z
N MET A 1 25.24 3.22 -26.74
CA MET A 1 25.48 2.47 -27.99
C MET A 1 26.12 1.15 -27.61
N ALA A 2 25.71 0.04 -28.22
CA ALA A 2 26.39 -1.23 -28.00
C ALA A 2 27.86 -1.09 -28.43
N ALA A 3 28.79 -1.60 -27.62
CA ALA A 3 30.20 -1.62 -28.02
C ALA A 3 30.34 -2.48 -29.29
N GLU A 4 31.10 -2.01 -30.27
CA GLU A 4 31.34 -2.75 -31.51
C GLU A 4 32.45 -3.79 -31.30
N PHE A 5 32.36 -4.91 -32.01
CA PHE A 5 33.40 -5.95 -31.99
C PHE A 5 34.69 -5.43 -32.60
N ASN A 6 35.76 -5.41 -31.80
CA ASN A 6 37.09 -4.95 -32.19
C ASN A 6 38.08 -6.11 -32.43
N GLY A 7 37.61 -7.35 -32.39
CA GLY A 7 38.42 -8.52 -32.70
C GLY A 7 38.66 -8.70 -34.20
N ARG A 8 39.27 -9.82 -34.58
CA ARG A 8 39.50 -10.22 -35.98
C ARG A 8 38.72 -11.49 -36.31
N ILE A 9 37.99 -11.51 -37.41
CA ILE A 9 37.28 -12.69 -37.90
C ILE A 9 37.97 -13.21 -39.16
N GLU A 10 38.47 -14.44 -39.10
CA GLU A 10 39.09 -15.17 -40.21
C GLU A 10 38.33 -16.47 -40.50
N LEU A 11 38.69 -17.16 -41.59
CA LEU A 11 38.07 -18.44 -41.96
C LEU A 11 38.23 -19.52 -40.88
N ASP A 12 39.40 -19.55 -40.22
CA ASP A 12 39.69 -20.46 -39.11
C ASP A 12 39.70 -19.68 -37.78
N ILE A 13 39.06 -20.24 -36.76
CA ILE A 13 39.05 -19.63 -35.42
C ILE A 13 40.45 -19.45 -34.84
N ARG A 14 41.43 -20.25 -35.30
CA ARG A 14 42.84 -20.14 -34.90
C ARG A 14 43.55 -18.90 -35.45
N ASP A 15 43.02 -18.30 -36.52
CA ASP A 15 43.52 -17.06 -37.12
C ASP A 15 42.68 -15.83 -36.69
N SER A 16 41.57 -16.09 -36.02
CA SER A 16 40.65 -15.07 -35.46
C SER A 16 41.10 -14.61 -34.08
N GLU A 17 40.71 -13.39 -33.71
CA GLU A 17 40.91 -12.82 -32.38
C GLU A 17 39.53 -12.47 -31.79
N PRO A 18 39.11 -13.07 -30.66
CA PRO A 18 37.82 -12.74 -30.06
C PRO A 18 37.89 -11.40 -29.32
N ASP A 19 36.76 -10.70 -29.29
CA ASP A 19 36.52 -9.54 -28.43
C ASP A 19 35.21 -9.79 -27.67
N TRP A 20 35.32 -10.02 -26.36
CA TRP A 20 34.16 -10.20 -25.49
C TRP A 20 33.54 -8.88 -25.05
N GLY A 21 34.19 -7.73 -25.28
CA GLY A 21 33.73 -6.40 -24.85
C GLY A 21 32.28 -6.08 -25.22
N PRO A 22 31.86 -6.24 -26.49
CA PRO A 22 30.46 -6.07 -26.94
C PRO A 22 29.43 -6.94 -26.23
N TYR A 23 29.88 -8.05 -25.66
CA TYR A 23 29.04 -9.10 -25.09
C TYR A 23 29.14 -9.17 -23.56
N ALA A 24 30.07 -8.43 -22.96
CA ALA A 24 30.27 -8.38 -21.52
C ALA A 24 29.14 -7.59 -20.85
N ALA A 25 28.78 -7.99 -19.63
CA ALA A 25 27.83 -7.25 -18.82
C ALA A 25 28.38 -5.84 -18.48
N PRO A 26 27.52 -4.83 -18.33
CA PRO A 26 27.95 -3.52 -17.89
C PRO A 26 28.61 -3.62 -16.50
N THR A 27 29.64 -2.82 -16.28
CA THR A 27 30.37 -2.76 -15.00
C THR A 27 30.26 -1.34 -14.45
N ALA A 28 29.95 -1.23 -13.16
CA ALA A 28 29.91 0.04 -12.47
C ALA A 28 31.31 0.67 -12.37
N PRO A 29 31.44 2.00 -12.28
CA PRO A 29 32.71 2.63 -11.96
C PRO A 29 33.34 2.06 -10.68
N GLU A 30 34.67 1.98 -10.64
CA GLU A 30 35.39 1.51 -9.47
C GLU A 30 35.04 2.34 -8.22
N GLY A 31 34.71 1.66 -7.12
CA GLY A 31 34.36 2.30 -5.85
C GLY A 31 33.00 2.99 -5.82
N ALA A 32 32.16 2.80 -6.84
CA ALA A 32 30.81 3.35 -6.86
C ALA A 32 30.00 2.91 -5.62
N PRO A 33 29.19 3.79 -5.02
CA PRO A 33 28.48 3.47 -3.79
C PRO A 33 27.28 2.55 -4.07
N ASN A 34 26.88 1.82 -3.03
CA ASN A 34 25.58 1.17 -3.02
C ASN A 34 24.48 2.23 -2.82
N VAL A 35 23.24 1.90 -3.15
CA VAL A 35 22.08 2.75 -2.92
C VAL A 35 21.01 1.95 -2.17
N LEU A 36 20.56 2.46 -1.03
CA LEU A 36 19.44 1.91 -0.28
C LEU A 36 18.33 2.97 -0.22
N TYR A 37 17.21 2.67 -0.87
CA TYR A 37 15.97 3.40 -0.63
C TYR A 37 15.20 2.64 0.45
N LEU A 38 14.95 3.29 1.57
CA LEU A 38 14.14 2.79 2.67
C LEU A 38 12.87 3.63 2.74
N VAL A 39 11.73 3.04 2.36
CA VAL A 39 10.46 3.76 2.24
C VAL A 39 9.46 3.20 3.24
N TRP A 40 9.17 3.99 4.26
CA TRP A 40 8.11 3.76 5.24
C TRP A 40 6.74 4.09 4.63
N ASP A 41 5.70 3.53 5.22
CA ASP A 41 4.34 3.55 4.67
C ASP A 41 3.41 4.25 5.67
N ASP A 42 2.77 5.35 5.28
CA ASP A 42 1.82 6.11 6.12
C ASP A 42 2.38 6.64 7.46
N VAL A 43 3.63 7.11 7.49
CA VAL A 43 4.25 7.64 8.70
C VAL A 43 4.37 9.17 8.67
N GLY A 44 3.59 9.83 9.51
CA GLY A 44 3.66 11.29 9.66
C GLY A 44 4.97 11.77 10.31
N ILE A 45 5.42 12.97 9.94
CA ILE A 45 6.71 13.54 10.38
C ILE A 45 6.87 13.63 11.91
N ALA A 46 5.77 13.78 12.64
CA ALA A 46 5.74 13.95 14.09
C ALA A 46 5.63 12.62 14.84
N THR A 47 5.86 11.49 14.17
CA THR A 47 5.83 10.16 14.79
C THR A 47 7.14 9.82 15.51
N TRP A 48 8.26 9.98 14.81
CA TRP A 48 9.57 9.50 15.26
C TRP A 48 10.26 10.48 16.21
N ASP A 49 10.93 9.96 17.24
CA ASP A 49 11.77 10.73 18.15
C ASP A 49 12.81 11.61 17.44
N CYS A 50 13.42 11.12 16.36
CA CYS A 50 14.41 11.86 15.56
C CYS A 50 13.83 13.02 14.73
N PHE A 51 12.50 13.16 14.71
CA PHE A 51 11.73 14.30 14.20
C PHE A 51 10.83 14.98 15.27
N GLY A 52 11.07 14.69 16.56
CA GLY A 52 10.39 15.33 17.70
C GLY A 52 9.18 14.57 18.25
N GLY A 53 8.79 13.46 17.62
CA GLY A 53 7.74 12.55 18.08
C GLY A 53 8.11 11.74 19.32
N LEU A 54 7.23 10.81 19.72
CA LEU A 54 7.42 9.99 20.93
C LEU A 54 7.62 8.49 20.65
N VAL A 55 7.68 8.09 19.38
CA VAL A 55 8.01 6.72 19.00
C VAL A 55 9.53 6.57 18.95
N ASP A 56 10.08 5.68 19.78
CA ASP A 56 11.52 5.38 19.80
C ASP A 56 11.97 4.74 18.48
N MET A 57 12.89 5.39 17.76
CA MET A 57 13.42 4.93 16.47
C MET A 57 14.95 4.97 16.46
N PRO A 58 15.63 4.13 17.25
CA PRO A 58 17.08 4.20 17.43
C PRO A 58 17.87 3.99 16.12
N ASN A 59 17.39 3.17 15.19
CA ASN A 59 18.09 2.95 13.93
C ASN A 59 17.83 4.06 12.91
N MET A 60 16.63 4.64 12.86
CA MET A 60 16.42 5.87 12.08
C MET A 60 17.26 7.02 12.65
N SER A 61 17.36 7.13 13.98
CA SER A 61 18.27 8.06 14.65
C SER A 61 19.73 7.83 14.24
N ARG A 62 20.20 6.58 14.22
CA ARG A 62 21.54 6.21 13.74
C ARG A 62 21.81 6.66 12.29
N ILE A 63 20.82 6.54 11.40
CA ILE A 63 20.95 7.04 10.01
C ILE A 63 20.97 8.58 9.99
N ALA A 64 20.09 9.23 10.76
CA ALA A 64 20.02 10.69 10.86
C ALA A 64 21.31 11.31 11.39
N GLU A 65 21.89 10.75 12.46
CA GLU A 65 23.15 11.20 13.07
C GLU A 65 24.34 11.08 12.12
N ARG A 66 24.31 10.14 11.17
CA ARG A 66 25.32 9.96 10.12
C ARG A 66 24.93 10.62 8.80
N GLY A 67 23.94 11.50 8.81
CA GLY A 67 23.40 12.10 7.60
C GLY A 67 22.78 13.46 7.83
N VAL A 68 21.76 13.73 7.01
CA VAL A 68 21.03 14.98 6.94
C VAL A 68 19.54 14.71 7.08
N ARG A 69 18.88 15.40 8.00
CA ARG A 69 17.41 15.47 8.08
C ARG A 69 16.90 16.59 7.18
N LEU A 70 15.84 16.34 6.43
CA LEU A 70 15.14 17.35 5.65
C LEU A 70 13.85 17.72 6.39
N SER A 71 13.72 18.97 6.85
CA SER A 71 12.53 19.45 7.56
C SER A 71 11.41 19.93 6.62
N GLN A 72 11.72 20.08 5.33
CA GLN A 72 10.80 20.50 4.27
C GLN A 72 10.84 19.54 3.08
N PHE A 73 10.77 18.24 3.38
CA PHE A 73 10.63 17.21 2.36
C PHE A 73 9.16 16.90 2.10
N HIS A 74 8.79 16.84 0.83
CA HIS A 74 7.39 16.67 0.43
C HIS A 74 7.16 15.49 -0.52
N THR A 75 6.07 14.76 -0.33
CA THR A 75 5.60 13.67 -1.19
C THR A 75 4.34 14.10 -1.93
N THR A 76 3.52 13.16 -2.43
CA THR A 76 2.31 13.48 -3.22
C THR A 76 0.99 13.33 -2.45
N ALA A 77 1.02 12.83 -1.21
CA ALA A 77 -0.12 12.46 -0.34
C ALA A 77 -0.73 11.05 -0.51
N LEU A 78 -0.21 10.23 -1.42
CA LEU A 78 -0.52 8.79 -1.49
C LEU A 78 0.69 7.94 -1.92
N CYS A 79 0.65 6.67 -1.54
CA CYS A 79 1.71 5.69 -1.71
C CYS A 79 2.13 5.44 -3.17
N SER A 80 1.31 4.83 -4.04
CA SER A 80 1.71 4.56 -5.45
C SER A 80 2.22 5.81 -6.18
N PRO A 81 1.53 6.97 -6.10
CA PRO A 81 1.99 8.22 -6.71
C PRO A 81 3.37 8.67 -6.22
N THR A 82 3.63 8.62 -4.90
CA THR A 82 4.94 8.96 -4.33
C THR A 82 6.03 7.98 -4.78
N ARG A 83 5.74 6.67 -4.78
CA ARG A 83 6.69 5.62 -5.18
C ARG A 83 7.08 5.74 -6.66
N ALA A 84 6.10 6.06 -7.52
CA ALA A 84 6.32 6.34 -8.93
C ALA A 84 7.19 7.58 -9.11
N ALA A 85 6.91 8.66 -8.40
CA ALA A 85 7.68 9.90 -8.47
C ALA A 85 9.11 9.72 -7.96
N LEU A 86 9.29 8.98 -6.85
CA LEU A 86 10.60 8.62 -6.29
C LEU A 86 11.46 7.89 -7.31
N LEU A 87 10.96 6.79 -7.87
CA LEU A 87 11.77 5.91 -8.71
C LEU A 87 12.02 6.49 -10.11
N THR A 88 11.19 7.42 -10.58
CA THR A 88 11.33 8.01 -11.92
C THR A 88 11.93 9.42 -11.91
N GLY A 89 11.93 10.12 -10.77
CA GLY A 89 12.34 11.53 -10.68
C GLY A 89 11.40 12.49 -11.44
N ARG A 90 10.12 12.12 -11.57
CA ARG A 90 9.10 12.85 -12.34
C ARG A 90 7.82 13.03 -11.53
N ASN A 91 6.97 13.95 -11.95
CA ASN A 91 5.68 14.15 -11.29
C ASN A 91 4.80 12.90 -11.48
N ALA A 92 4.02 12.52 -10.48
CA ALA A 92 3.21 11.31 -10.51
C ALA A 92 2.18 11.34 -11.67
N THR A 93 1.62 12.51 -11.98
CA THR A 93 0.69 12.67 -13.12
C THR A 93 1.40 12.56 -14.48
N THR A 94 2.69 12.94 -14.58
CA THR A 94 3.51 12.77 -15.79
C THR A 94 3.66 11.29 -16.16
N VAL A 95 3.72 10.42 -15.14
CA VAL A 95 3.94 8.99 -15.27
C VAL A 95 2.65 8.16 -15.14
N GLY A 96 1.49 8.80 -15.21
CA GLY A 96 0.21 8.10 -15.22
C GLY A 96 -0.28 7.59 -13.86
N MET A 97 0.27 8.11 -12.77
CA MET A 97 0.00 7.72 -11.37
C MET A 97 -0.63 8.88 -10.57
N ALA A 98 -1.73 9.46 -11.05
CA ALA A 98 -2.46 10.53 -10.35
C ALA A 98 -3.18 10.08 -9.07
N THR A 99 -3.30 8.76 -8.85
CA THR A 99 -3.88 8.12 -7.67
C THR A 99 -3.30 6.70 -7.55
N VAL A 100 -3.72 5.95 -6.54
CA VAL A 100 -3.33 4.55 -6.34
C VAL A 100 -3.87 3.62 -7.42
N GLU A 101 -3.20 2.47 -7.62
CA GLU A 101 -3.54 1.47 -8.65
C GLU A 101 -4.98 0.95 -8.55
N GLU A 102 -5.55 0.97 -7.36
CA GLU A 102 -6.93 0.54 -7.08
C GLU A 102 -7.96 1.53 -7.67
N PHE A 103 -7.60 2.80 -7.85
CA PHE A 103 -8.50 3.90 -8.24
C PHE A 103 -8.20 4.52 -9.61
N THR A 104 -7.37 3.86 -10.42
CA THR A 104 -7.11 4.28 -11.81
C THR A 104 -8.39 4.29 -12.63
N ASP A 105 -8.53 5.26 -13.53
CA ASP A 105 -9.73 5.46 -14.35
C ASP A 105 -9.46 5.49 -15.87
N GLY A 106 -8.21 5.27 -16.27
CA GLY A 106 -7.81 5.07 -17.66
C GLY A 106 -7.45 6.35 -18.43
N PHE A 107 -7.45 7.52 -17.78
CA PHE A 107 -6.90 8.73 -18.39
C PHE A 107 -5.36 8.69 -18.42
N PRO A 108 -4.70 9.45 -19.32
CA PRO A 108 -3.24 9.46 -19.42
C PRO A 108 -2.51 9.73 -18.10
N ASN A 109 -3.11 10.52 -17.21
CA ASN A 109 -2.57 10.85 -15.89
C ASN A 109 -2.87 9.82 -14.81
N SER A 110 -3.87 8.95 -15.02
CA SER A 110 -4.45 8.03 -14.02
C SER A 110 -4.69 6.65 -14.64
N SER A 111 -3.69 6.16 -15.39
CA SER A 111 -3.75 4.87 -16.09
C SER A 111 -3.13 3.71 -15.31
N GLY A 112 -2.37 4.02 -14.24
CA GLY A 112 -1.60 3.04 -13.46
C GLY A 112 -0.36 2.52 -14.19
N ARG A 113 -0.07 3.01 -15.40
CA ARG A 113 0.93 2.40 -16.29
C ARG A 113 2.09 3.36 -16.53
N ILE A 114 3.09 3.27 -15.66
CA ILE A 114 4.32 4.07 -15.80
C ILE A 114 4.96 3.80 -17.17
N PRO A 115 5.06 4.80 -18.06
CA PRO A 115 5.60 4.62 -19.41
C PRO A 115 7.08 4.19 -19.43
N ASN A 116 7.50 3.45 -20.46
CA ASN A 116 8.92 3.05 -20.62
C ASN A 116 9.85 4.22 -21.03
N GLU A 117 9.28 5.33 -21.50
CA GLU A 117 9.98 6.60 -21.74
C GLU A 117 10.25 7.40 -20.45
N THR A 118 9.83 6.86 -19.30
CA THR A 118 10.13 7.37 -17.96
C THR A 118 10.73 6.25 -17.12
N ALA A 119 11.90 5.76 -17.56
CA ALA A 119 12.61 4.66 -16.92
C ALA A 119 12.83 4.91 -15.43
N LEU A 120 12.71 3.84 -14.64
CA LEU A 120 13.02 3.89 -13.22
C LEU A 120 14.53 3.91 -12.98
N LEU A 121 14.94 4.36 -11.80
CA LEU A 121 16.32 4.29 -11.33
C LEU A 121 16.89 2.86 -11.47
N SER A 122 16.12 1.84 -11.13
CA SER A 122 16.50 0.42 -11.28
C SER A 122 16.88 0.07 -12.72
N GLU A 123 16.09 0.49 -13.71
CA GLU A 123 16.38 0.26 -15.14
C GLU A 123 17.66 0.97 -15.56
N VAL A 124 17.93 2.16 -15.03
CA VAL A 124 19.15 2.93 -15.34
C VAL A 124 20.40 2.30 -14.71
N LEU A 125 20.30 1.84 -13.46
CA LEU A 125 21.42 1.28 -12.69
C LEU A 125 21.79 -0.15 -13.12
N ALA A 126 20.80 -0.97 -13.50
CA ALA A 126 21.05 -2.30 -14.06
C ALA A 126 21.90 -2.22 -15.35
N GLU A 127 21.58 -1.28 -16.26
CA GLU A 127 22.35 -1.03 -17.49
C GLU A 127 23.76 -0.43 -17.22
N ARG A 128 24.08 -0.12 -15.96
CA ARG A 128 25.38 0.42 -15.52
C ARG A 128 26.12 -0.50 -14.55
N GLY A 129 25.63 -1.73 -14.34
CA GLY A 129 26.37 -2.75 -13.59
C GLY A 129 26.12 -2.78 -12.09
N TRP A 130 25.06 -2.14 -11.59
CA TRP A 130 24.56 -2.40 -10.23
C TRP A 130 23.71 -3.66 -10.23
N ASN A 131 23.70 -4.40 -9.12
CA ASN A 131 22.59 -5.31 -8.87
C ASN A 131 21.34 -4.52 -8.43
N THR A 132 20.14 -4.96 -8.78
CA THR A 132 18.91 -4.23 -8.40
C THR A 132 17.90 -5.13 -7.69
N TYR A 133 17.50 -4.75 -6.48
CA TYR A 133 16.60 -5.51 -5.61
C TYR A 133 15.39 -4.67 -5.21
N CYS A 134 14.20 -5.27 -5.26
CA CYS A 134 12.98 -4.74 -4.67
C CYS A 134 12.56 -5.68 -3.54
N VAL A 135 12.41 -5.16 -2.31
CA VAL A 135 12.06 -5.96 -1.14
C VAL A 135 10.93 -5.28 -0.39
N GLY A 136 9.79 -5.94 -0.26
CA GLY A 136 8.57 -5.45 0.40
C GLY A 136 7.52 -4.89 -0.57
N LYS A 137 6.84 -3.81 -0.17
CA LYS A 137 5.73 -3.21 -0.92
C LYS A 137 6.18 -2.67 -2.29
N TRP A 138 5.52 -3.12 -3.35
CA TRP A 138 5.71 -2.58 -4.70
C TRP A 138 4.70 -1.47 -5.02
N HIS A 139 3.42 -1.81 -5.07
CA HIS A 139 2.28 -0.92 -5.33
C HIS A 139 2.34 -0.07 -6.60
N LEU A 140 3.05 -0.55 -7.63
CA LEU A 140 3.12 0.04 -8.98
C LEU A 140 2.77 -0.98 -10.07
N THR A 141 2.01 -2.02 -9.70
CA THR A 141 1.41 -2.97 -10.63
C THR A 141 -0.09 -2.70 -10.70
N PRO A 142 -0.65 -2.43 -11.88
CA PRO A 142 -2.10 -2.32 -12.05
C PRO A 142 -2.82 -3.54 -11.49
N LEU A 143 -3.90 -3.33 -10.75
CA LEU A 143 -4.66 -4.38 -10.07
C LEU A 143 -5.03 -5.55 -11.03
N GLU A 144 -5.46 -5.22 -12.24
CA GLU A 144 -5.79 -6.14 -13.33
C GLU A 144 -4.58 -6.91 -13.90
N GLU A 145 -3.36 -6.45 -13.63
CA GLU A 145 -2.09 -7.11 -13.98
C GLU A 145 -1.48 -7.88 -12.79
N SER A 146 -2.02 -7.75 -11.58
CA SER A 146 -1.57 -8.43 -10.35
C SER A 146 -2.05 -9.88 -10.25
N ASN A 147 -1.92 -10.65 -11.34
CA ASN A 147 -2.28 -12.08 -11.39
C ASN A 147 -1.37 -12.87 -12.34
N LEU A 148 -1.37 -14.20 -12.23
CA LEU A 148 -0.48 -15.08 -13.00
C LEU A 148 -0.75 -15.13 -14.51
N ALA A 149 -1.96 -14.80 -14.97
CA ALA A 149 -2.31 -14.79 -16.39
C ALA A 149 -1.89 -13.48 -17.08
N ALA A 150 -1.59 -12.43 -16.33
CA ALA A 150 -1.28 -11.13 -16.86
C ALA A 150 0.18 -10.98 -17.33
N SER A 151 0.37 -9.97 -18.18
CA SER A 151 1.69 -9.47 -18.55
C SER A 151 2.47 -9.00 -17.31
N LYS A 152 3.75 -9.35 -17.21
CA LYS A 152 4.64 -8.96 -16.11
C LYS A 152 5.38 -7.64 -16.35
N ARG A 153 4.88 -6.81 -17.29
CA ARG A 153 5.54 -5.56 -17.72
C ARG A 153 5.66 -4.54 -16.59
N HIS A 154 4.66 -4.45 -15.71
CA HIS A 154 4.66 -3.52 -14.57
C HIS A 154 4.98 -4.21 -13.23
N TRP A 155 5.38 -5.48 -13.28
CA TRP A 155 5.92 -6.17 -12.11
C TRP A 155 7.36 -5.72 -11.86
N PRO A 156 7.91 -5.87 -10.65
CA PRO A 156 9.25 -5.39 -10.32
C PRO A 156 10.33 -5.84 -11.31
N LEU A 157 10.33 -7.12 -11.70
CA LEU A 157 11.29 -7.66 -12.67
C LEU A 157 11.12 -7.09 -14.09
N GLY A 158 9.88 -6.70 -14.45
CA GLY A 158 9.61 -5.98 -15.69
C GLY A 158 10.17 -4.55 -15.69
N ARG A 159 10.42 -3.99 -14.50
CA ARG A 159 10.82 -2.60 -14.24
C ARG A 159 12.22 -2.46 -13.68
N GLY A 160 13.14 -3.31 -14.16
CA GLY A 160 14.58 -3.15 -13.96
C GLY A 160 15.12 -3.70 -12.65
N PHE A 161 14.30 -4.32 -11.81
CA PHE A 161 14.79 -5.12 -10.69
C PHE A 161 15.20 -6.51 -11.15
N GLU A 162 16.33 -7.01 -10.69
CA GLU A 162 16.80 -8.37 -10.99
C GLU A 162 16.19 -9.39 -10.03
N ARG A 163 15.86 -8.97 -8.80
CA ARG A 163 15.18 -9.80 -7.79
C ARG A 163 14.06 -9.03 -7.10
N PHE A 164 13.01 -9.74 -6.73
CA PHE A 164 11.90 -9.23 -5.94
C PHE A 164 11.49 -10.20 -4.83
N TYR A 165 11.21 -9.67 -3.65
CA TYR A 165 10.54 -10.41 -2.59
C TYR A 165 9.64 -9.48 -1.78
N GLY A 166 8.34 -9.68 -1.81
CA GLY A 166 7.40 -8.81 -1.11
C GLY A 166 5.99 -8.97 -1.66
N PHE A 167 5.22 -7.89 -1.72
CA PHE A 167 3.83 -7.93 -2.15
C PHE A 167 3.53 -6.83 -3.18
N LEU A 168 2.58 -7.11 -4.08
CA LEU A 168 2.27 -6.22 -5.21
C LEU A 168 1.25 -5.13 -4.87
N GLY A 169 0.31 -5.43 -3.97
CA GLY A 169 -0.79 -4.54 -3.59
C GLY A 169 -0.38 -3.36 -2.71
N GLY A 170 -1.36 -2.52 -2.38
CA GLY A 170 -1.17 -1.36 -1.51
C GLY A 170 -0.93 -1.69 -0.04
N GLU A 171 -1.34 -2.86 0.41
CA GLU A 171 -1.14 -3.32 1.79
C GLU A 171 -1.03 -4.83 1.83
N THR A 172 -0.65 -5.38 2.99
CA THR A 172 -0.73 -6.81 3.27
C THR A 172 -0.82 -7.08 4.76
N ASP A 173 -1.37 -8.24 5.11
CA ASP A 173 -1.36 -8.72 6.49
C ASP A 173 0.08 -9.04 6.93
N GLN A 174 0.52 -8.56 8.10
CA GLN A 174 1.91 -8.70 8.53
C GLN A 174 2.23 -10.10 9.07
N TRP A 175 1.19 -10.87 9.39
CA TRP A 175 1.22 -12.23 9.89
C TRP A 175 1.02 -13.25 8.77
N TYR A 176 0.15 -12.96 7.81
CA TYR A 176 -0.19 -13.81 6.66
C TYR A 176 -0.12 -13.04 5.32
N PRO A 177 1.06 -12.57 4.90
CA PRO A 177 1.21 -11.70 3.74
C PRO A 177 1.03 -12.42 2.39
N ASP A 178 0.57 -11.66 1.39
CA ASP A 178 0.45 -12.07 -0.01
C ASP A 178 1.81 -11.97 -0.73
N LEU A 179 2.71 -12.89 -0.41
CA LEU A 179 4.09 -12.83 -0.90
C LEU A 179 4.25 -13.27 -2.36
N VAL A 180 5.14 -12.57 -3.04
CA VAL A 180 5.64 -12.88 -4.38
C VAL A 180 7.15 -12.88 -4.31
N TYR A 181 7.73 -13.97 -4.80
CA TYR A 181 9.15 -14.11 -5.05
C TYR A 181 9.38 -14.00 -6.57
N ASP A 182 10.08 -12.93 -6.98
CA ASP A 182 10.38 -12.60 -8.36
C ASP A 182 9.10 -12.40 -9.18
N ASN A 183 8.60 -13.43 -9.87
CA ASN A 183 7.32 -13.40 -10.61
C ASN A 183 6.38 -14.53 -10.17
N HIS A 184 6.62 -15.15 -9.02
CA HIS A 184 5.88 -16.30 -8.52
C HIS A 184 5.32 -16.03 -7.11
N PRO A 185 3.99 -16.12 -6.91
CA PRO A 185 3.40 -16.12 -5.57
C PRO A 185 3.97 -17.26 -4.75
N VAL A 186 4.30 -16.99 -3.49
CA VAL A 186 4.84 -17.98 -2.54
C VAL A 186 4.14 -17.84 -1.20
N PRO A 187 3.98 -18.92 -0.42
CA PRO A 187 3.49 -18.80 0.95
C PRO A 187 4.54 -18.11 1.84
N ALA A 188 4.08 -17.58 2.98
CA ALA A 188 4.98 -17.19 4.07
C ALA A 188 5.83 -18.39 4.52
N PRO A 189 7.11 -18.18 4.86
CA PRO A 189 8.02 -19.26 5.24
C PRO A 189 7.74 -19.89 6.62
N ALA A 190 6.92 -19.24 7.46
CA ALA A 190 6.55 -19.67 8.80
C ALA A 190 5.22 -19.02 9.22
N THR A 191 4.61 -19.48 10.32
CA THR A 191 3.37 -18.91 10.87
C THR A 191 3.65 -17.96 12.06
N PRO A 192 2.68 -17.13 12.49
CA PRO A 192 2.85 -16.27 13.67
C PRO A 192 3.22 -17.04 14.94
N GLU A 193 2.70 -18.26 15.11
CA GLU A 193 3.02 -19.15 16.24
C GLU A 193 4.49 -19.58 16.25
N ASP A 194 5.13 -19.65 15.07
CA ASP A 194 6.56 -19.89 14.90
C ASP A 194 7.41 -18.61 15.07
N GLY A 195 6.78 -17.48 15.40
CA GLY A 195 7.44 -16.17 15.54
C GLY A 195 7.63 -15.44 14.21
N TYR A 196 6.87 -15.79 13.17
CA TYR A 196 6.89 -15.09 11.89
C TYR A 196 6.34 -13.66 12.03
N HIS A 197 6.95 -12.73 11.31
CA HIS A 197 6.41 -11.40 11.04
C HIS A 197 7.08 -10.84 9.78
N LEU A 198 6.31 -10.19 8.90
CA LEU A 198 6.79 -9.68 7.61
C LEU A 198 8.03 -8.78 7.72
N SER A 199 8.04 -7.76 8.60
CA SER A 199 9.22 -6.88 8.79
C SER A 199 10.53 -7.63 9.02
N LYS A 200 10.51 -8.75 9.77
CA LYS A 200 11.71 -9.57 10.00
C LYS A 200 12.11 -10.33 8.73
N ASP A 201 11.14 -10.90 8.04
CA ASP A 201 11.37 -11.66 6.81
C ASP A 201 11.93 -10.77 5.68
N LEU A 202 11.36 -9.57 5.51
CA LEU A 202 11.87 -8.58 4.55
C LEU A 202 13.31 -8.14 4.86
N ALA A 203 13.65 -7.93 6.15
CA ALA A 203 15.02 -7.64 6.55
C ALA A 203 15.97 -8.82 6.26
N ASP A 204 15.54 -10.05 6.58
CA ASP A 204 16.30 -11.27 6.30
C ASP A 204 16.57 -11.42 4.79
N LYS A 205 15.56 -11.15 3.95
CA LYS A 205 15.64 -11.23 2.49
C LYS A 205 16.50 -10.15 1.85
N ALA A 206 16.44 -8.92 2.36
CA ALA A 206 17.34 -7.86 1.92
C ALA A 206 18.80 -8.22 2.20
N ILE A 207 19.09 -8.74 3.41
CA ILE A 207 20.43 -9.23 3.79
C ILE A 207 20.85 -10.40 2.89
N GLU A 208 19.96 -11.38 2.65
CA GLU A 208 20.20 -12.54 1.78
C GLU A 208 20.61 -12.09 0.37
N PHE A 209 19.82 -11.23 -0.28
CA PHE A 209 20.09 -10.80 -1.66
C PHE A 209 21.42 -10.07 -1.79
N ILE A 210 21.73 -9.17 -0.85
CA ILE A 210 23.00 -8.45 -0.82
C ILE A 210 24.15 -9.44 -0.58
N ARG A 211 24.00 -10.37 0.36
CA ARG A 211 25.02 -11.36 0.70
C ARG A 211 25.33 -12.30 -0.46
N ASP A 212 24.31 -12.82 -1.12
CA ASP A 212 24.46 -13.72 -2.27
C ASP A 212 25.27 -13.08 -3.39
N ALA A 213 24.97 -11.82 -3.72
CA ALA A 213 25.72 -11.11 -4.75
C ALA A 213 27.14 -10.77 -4.31
N LYS A 214 27.35 -10.35 -3.06
CA LYS A 214 28.67 -9.99 -2.55
C LYS A 214 29.61 -11.19 -2.37
N ALA A 215 29.07 -12.38 -2.17
CA ALA A 215 29.85 -13.62 -2.15
C ALA A 215 30.47 -13.94 -3.53
N ILE A 216 29.81 -13.53 -4.62
CA ILE A 216 30.25 -13.81 -6.00
C ILE A 216 31.05 -12.64 -6.57
N ALA A 217 30.59 -11.42 -6.37
CA ALA A 217 31.16 -10.20 -6.91
C ALA A 217 31.22 -9.11 -5.82
N PRO A 218 32.21 -9.17 -4.91
CA PRO A 218 32.28 -8.29 -3.73
C PRO A 218 32.34 -6.80 -4.09
N ASP A 219 32.98 -6.47 -5.21
CA ASP A 219 33.15 -5.09 -5.67
C ASP A 219 31.95 -4.56 -6.47
N LYS A 220 31.01 -5.41 -6.90
CA LYS A 220 29.83 -4.99 -7.67
C LYS A 220 28.84 -4.27 -6.73
N PRO A 221 28.46 -3.02 -6.98
CA PRO A 221 27.52 -2.30 -6.10
C PRO A 221 26.08 -2.80 -6.29
N TRP A 222 25.20 -2.45 -5.38
CA TRP A 222 23.78 -2.79 -5.44
C TRP A 222 22.89 -1.58 -5.18
N PHE A 223 21.68 -1.62 -5.75
CA PHE A 223 20.57 -0.76 -5.43
C PHE A 223 19.45 -1.62 -4.82
N SER A 224 19.05 -1.31 -3.59
CA SER A 224 17.94 -1.97 -2.92
C SER A 224 16.83 -0.97 -2.64
N TYR A 225 15.64 -1.27 -3.13
CA TYR A 225 14.40 -0.58 -2.80
C TYR A 225 13.67 -1.41 -1.73
N LEU A 226 13.85 -1.02 -0.46
CA LEU A 226 13.29 -1.70 0.70
C LEU A 226 12.08 -0.94 1.23
N CYS A 227 10.93 -1.60 1.25
CA CYS A 227 9.64 -1.02 1.63
C CYS A 227 8.91 -1.95 2.60
N PRO A 228 9.14 -1.85 3.92
CA PRO A 228 8.61 -2.82 4.88
C PRO A 228 7.08 -2.89 4.94
N GLY A 229 6.36 -1.88 4.44
CA GLY A 229 4.90 -1.75 4.61
C GLY A 229 4.50 -1.30 6.02
N ALA A 230 5.48 -0.96 6.86
CA ALA A 230 5.26 -0.60 8.25
C ALA A 230 4.75 0.84 8.40
N GLY A 231 3.67 0.97 9.17
CA GLY A 231 2.90 2.19 9.41
C GLY A 231 1.53 2.18 8.72
N HIS A 232 1.40 1.49 7.58
CA HIS A 232 0.12 1.19 6.97
C HIS A 232 -0.66 0.19 7.83
N ALA A 233 -1.99 0.23 7.73
CA ALA A 233 -2.82 -0.83 8.27
C ALA A 233 -2.68 -2.14 7.47
N PRO A 234 -2.93 -3.30 8.11
CA PRO A 234 -3.28 -3.45 9.52
C PRO A 234 -2.08 -3.23 10.44
N HIS A 235 -2.30 -2.50 11.55
CA HIS A 235 -1.27 -2.31 12.58
C HIS A 235 -1.08 -3.59 13.36
N HIS A 236 -0.07 -4.36 12.97
CA HIS A 236 0.25 -5.67 13.52
C HIS A 236 1.62 -5.69 14.14
N VAL A 237 1.71 -6.21 15.37
CA VAL A 237 2.98 -6.40 16.06
C VAL A 237 2.80 -7.34 17.25
N PHE A 238 3.88 -8.01 17.66
CA PHE A 238 3.88 -8.78 18.90
C PHE A 238 3.50 -7.90 20.10
N ALA A 239 2.68 -8.45 21.01
CA ALA A 239 2.19 -7.72 22.19
C ALA A 239 3.30 -7.07 23.02
N ASP A 240 4.44 -7.75 23.19
CA ASP A 240 5.60 -7.23 23.94
C ASP A 240 6.20 -5.95 23.35
N TRP A 241 6.00 -5.67 22.05
CA TRP A 241 6.44 -4.42 21.43
C TRP A 241 5.41 -3.31 21.61
N ALA A 242 4.11 -3.59 21.43
CA ALA A 242 3.05 -2.64 21.74
C ALA A 242 3.08 -2.21 23.22
N ASP A 243 3.31 -3.17 24.11
CA ASP A 243 3.30 -2.96 25.57
C ASP A 243 4.44 -2.08 26.09
N ARG A 244 5.52 -1.88 25.30
CA ARG A 244 6.57 -0.90 25.63
C ARG A 244 6.06 0.54 25.63
N TYR A 245 4.97 0.79 24.92
CA TYR A 245 4.35 2.10 24.81
C TYR A 245 3.18 2.29 25.78
N ARG A 246 2.89 1.33 26.65
CA ARG A 246 1.78 1.39 27.61
C ARG A 246 1.78 2.71 28.39
N GLY A 247 0.71 3.47 28.23
CA GLY A 247 0.51 4.75 28.92
C GLY A 247 1.27 5.94 28.32
N ARG A 248 2.08 5.73 27.27
CA ARG A 248 2.85 6.79 26.60
C ARG A 248 1.96 7.77 25.85
N PHE A 249 0.74 7.36 25.52
CA PHE A 249 -0.23 8.13 24.74
C PHE A 249 -1.46 8.59 25.55
N ASP A 250 -1.47 8.39 26.87
CA ASP A 250 -2.61 8.72 27.77
C ASP A 250 -2.94 10.21 27.81
N MET A 251 -2.00 11.07 27.37
CA MET A 251 -2.21 12.51 27.32
C MET A 251 -3.22 12.96 26.27
N GLY A 252 -3.52 12.12 25.26
CA GLY A 252 -4.39 12.45 24.14
C GLY A 252 -3.70 13.18 22.98
N TYR A 253 -4.34 13.18 21.81
CA TYR A 253 -3.73 13.70 20.59
C TYR A 253 -3.48 15.21 20.63
N GLU A 254 -4.33 16.07 21.22
CA GLU A 254 -4.03 17.51 21.30
C GLU A 254 -2.81 17.79 22.17
N ARG A 255 -2.69 17.14 23.34
CA ARG A 255 -1.52 17.33 24.20
C ARG A 255 -0.25 16.74 23.58
N TYR A 256 -0.37 15.65 22.82
CA TYR A 256 0.73 15.12 22.01
C TYR A 256 1.25 16.19 21.03
N ARG A 257 0.35 16.86 20.30
CA ARG A 257 0.72 17.92 19.33
C ARG A 257 1.51 19.04 19.99
N GLU A 258 1.10 19.48 21.18
CA GLU A 258 1.81 20.52 21.94
C GLU A 258 3.25 20.09 22.29
N ILE A 259 3.41 18.86 22.80
CA ILE A 259 4.71 18.29 23.17
C ILE A 259 5.61 18.17 21.94
N VAL A 260 5.09 17.63 20.84
CA VAL A 260 5.89 17.39 19.64
C VAL A 260 6.27 18.69 18.94
N LEU A 261 5.39 19.69 18.88
CA LEU A 261 5.76 21.01 18.36
C LEU A 261 6.88 21.65 19.20
N GLU A 262 6.83 21.53 20.53
CA GLU A 262 7.92 22.01 21.40
C GLU A 262 9.24 21.30 21.06
N ASN A 263 9.22 19.97 20.91
CA ASN A 263 10.40 19.20 20.50
C ASN A 263 10.91 19.61 19.12
N GLN A 264 10.02 19.74 18.13
CA GLN A 264 10.37 20.16 16.76
C GLN A 264 11.03 21.54 16.75
N ARG A 265 10.55 22.48 17.55
CA ARG A 265 11.18 23.81 17.73
C ARG A 265 12.57 23.70 18.37
N LEU A 266 12.72 22.90 19.41
CA LEU A 266 14.03 22.66 20.06
C LEU A 266 15.04 22.01 19.11
N MET A 267 14.56 21.18 18.18
CA MET A 267 15.37 20.51 17.16
C MET A 267 15.62 21.36 15.91
N GLY A 268 14.99 22.53 15.80
CA GLY A 268 15.08 23.39 14.61
C GLY A 268 14.44 22.79 13.36
N LEU A 269 13.42 21.94 13.52
CA LEU A 269 12.67 21.33 12.41
C LEU A 269 11.58 22.26 11.87
N VAL A 270 11.12 23.21 12.69
CA VAL A 270 10.12 24.21 12.29
C VAL A 270 10.56 25.59 12.78
N PRO A 271 10.08 26.69 12.14
CA PRO A 271 10.29 28.03 12.66
C PRO A 271 9.89 28.17 14.14
N PRO A 272 10.62 28.96 14.97
CA PRO A 272 10.34 29.09 16.40
C PRO A 272 8.91 29.52 16.74
N ASP A 273 8.29 30.31 15.85
CA ASP A 273 6.96 30.87 16.02
C ASP A 273 5.86 30.01 15.36
N THR A 274 6.18 28.82 14.81
CA THR A 274 5.18 27.94 14.16
C THR A 274 4.07 27.55 15.12
N GLU A 275 2.81 27.74 14.75
CA GLU A 275 1.64 27.44 15.58
C GLU A 275 1.07 26.04 15.28
N LEU A 276 0.18 25.54 16.15
CA LEU A 276 -0.58 24.33 15.86
C LEU A 276 -1.76 24.67 14.95
N SER A 277 -1.97 23.85 13.92
CA SER A 277 -3.18 23.94 13.12
C SER A 277 -4.46 23.67 13.93
N PRO A 278 -5.60 24.30 13.59
CA PRO A 278 -6.89 23.97 14.19
C PRO A 278 -7.27 22.50 14.00
N LEU A 279 -8.02 21.94 14.96
CA LEU A 279 -8.47 20.55 14.97
C LEU A 279 -9.31 20.18 13.71
N ASN A 280 -10.33 20.99 13.44
CA ASN A 280 -11.30 20.78 12.35
C ASN A 280 -11.39 22.06 11.49
N PRO A 281 -10.41 22.34 10.62
CA PRO A 281 -10.30 23.64 9.95
C PRO A 281 -11.41 23.93 8.93
N TYR A 282 -12.23 22.94 8.57
CA TYR A 282 -13.20 23.03 7.45
C TYR A 282 -14.60 22.50 7.78
N GLU A 283 -14.94 22.32 9.06
CA GLU A 283 -16.26 21.81 9.50
C GLU A 283 -17.43 22.70 9.04
N ASP A 284 -17.17 24.00 8.81
CA ASP A 284 -18.14 24.99 8.33
C ASP A 284 -18.31 25.00 6.80
N VAL A 285 -17.46 24.30 6.05
CA VAL A 285 -17.47 24.30 4.59
C VAL A 285 -18.49 23.29 4.06
N THR A 286 -19.30 23.72 3.10
CA THR A 286 -20.30 22.87 2.43
C THR A 286 -20.03 22.73 0.94
N GLY A 287 -20.31 21.55 0.40
CA GLY A 287 -20.30 21.27 -1.02
C GLY A 287 -21.38 22.03 -1.79
N PRO A 288 -21.34 21.98 -3.13
CA PRO A 288 -22.20 22.77 -4.01
C PRO A 288 -23.69 22.48 -3.84
N ASP A 289 -24.07 21.29 -3.38
CA ASP A 289 -25.45 20.91 -3.09
C ASP A 289 -25.77 20.90 -1.58
N GLY A 290 -24.91 21.52 -0.76
CA GLY A 290 -25.06 21.61 0.70
C GLY A 290 -24.56 20.38 1.47
N GLN A 291 -23.75 19.53 0.84
CA GLN A 291 -23.08 18.41 1.52
C GLN A 291 -22.16 18.95 2.63
N PRO A 292 -22.16 18.39 3.85
CA PRO A 292 -21.19 18.79 4.87
C PRO A 292 -19.78 18.28 4.52
N TRP A 293 -18.76 18.86 5.15
CA TRP A 293 -17.42 18.26 5.16
C TRP A 293 -17.49 16.79 5.65
N PRO A 294 -16.76 15.84 5.04
CA PRO A 294 -16.89 14.43 5.39
C PRO A 294 -16.60 14.18 6.87
N GLN A 295 -17.54 13.55 7.58
CA GLN A 295 -17.38 13.22 9.00
C GLN A 295 -16.21 12.25 9.23
N GLN A 296 -15.94 11.39 8.25
CA GLN A 296 -14.79 10.49 8.21
C GLN A 296 -13.46 11.25 8.27
N ASP A 297 -13.46 12.52 7.84
CA ASP A 297 -12.30 13.40 7.83
C ASP A 297 -12.35 14.48 8.93
N THR A 298 -13.22 14.31 9.93
CA THR A 298 -13.40 15.25 11.05
C THR A 298 -12.92 14.64 12.36
N VAL A 299 -12.00 15.33 13.03
CA VAL A 299 -11.43 14.87 14.29
C VAL A 299 -12.39 15.19 15.45
N ARG A 300 -12.64 14.20 16.32
CA ARG A 300 -13.35 14.41 17.58
C ARG A 300 -12.42 15.14 18.56
N PRO A 301 -12.88 16.08 19.41
CA PRO A 301 -12.03 16.63 20.47
C PRO A 301 -11.75 15.62 21.59
N TRP A 302 -10.52 15.55 22.12
CA TRP A 302 -10.16 14.53 23.13
C TRP A 302 -10.95 14.65 24.42
N ASP A 303 -11.18 15.88 24.87
CA ASP A 303 -11.95 16.14 26.08
C ASP A 303 -13.44 15.81 25.93
N SER A 304 -13.93 15.62 24.70
CA SER A 304 -15.30 15.13 24.45
C SER A 304 -15.43 13.61 24.57
N LEU A 305 -14.31 12.87 24.59
CA LEU A 305 -14.28 11.42 24.66
C LEU A 305 -14.48 10.92 26.09
N ASN A 306 -15.18 9.79 26.23
CA ASN A 306 -15.30 9.07 27.50
C ASN A 306 -14.07 8.18 27.78
N ASP A 307 -14.00 7.58 28.97
CA ASP A 307 -12.84 6.81 29.41
C ASP A 307 -12.57 5.57 28.55
N ASP A 308 -13.61 4.89 28.07
CA ASP A 308 -13.49 3.71 27.23
C ASP A 308 -12.96 4.07 25.83
N GLU A 309 -13.43 5.19 25.27
CA GLU A 309 -12.93 5.75 24.01
C GLU A 309 -11.45 6.13 24.12
N LYS A 310 -11.08 6.89 25.17
CA LYS A 310 -9.69 7.28 25.41
C LYS A 310 -8.79 6.06 25.55
N ARG A 311 -9.21 5.07 26.35
CA ARG A 311 -8.47 3.83 26.55
C ARG A 311 -8.24 3.08 25.24
N LEU A 312 -9.28 2.91 24.41
CA LEU A 312 -9.17 2.25 23.11
C LEU A 312 -8.22 3.00 22.18
N PHE A 313 -8.37 4.32 22.08
CA PHE A 313 -7.60 5.15 21.17
C PHE A 313 -6.11 5.17 21.55
N CYS A 314 -5.79 5.23 22.85
CA CYS A 314 -4.41 5.09 23.33
C CYS A 314 -3.83 3.73 22.93
N ARG A 315 -4.58 2.63 23.14
CA ARG A 315 -4.08 1.29 22.80
C ARG A 315 -3.79 1.14 21.31
N MET A 316 -4.63 1.69 20.43
CA MET A 316 -4.35 1.68 18.99
C MET A 316 -3.06 2.44 18.63
N ALA A 317 -2.79 3.57 19.28
CA ALA A 317 -1.53 4.31 19.10
C ALA A 317 -0.31 3.54 19.65
N GLU A 318 -0.46 2.82 20.77
CA GLU A 318 0.58 1.95 21.33
C GLU A 318 0.95 0.80 20.39
N VAL A 319 -0.05 0.16 19.77
CA VAL A 319 0.15 -0.91 18.78
C VAL A 319 0.89 -0.37 17.55
N PHE A 320 0.47 0.78 17.02
CA PHE A 320 1.15 1.46 15.92
C PHE A 320 2.62 1.80 16.27
N ALA A 321 2.87 2.37 17.44
CA ALA A 321 4.23 2.69 17.89
C ALA A 321 5.10 1.43 18.09
N GLY A 322 4.51 0.36 18.63
CA GLY A 322 5.14 -0.96 18.73
C GLY A 322 5.53 -1.51 17.36
N PHE A 323 4.64 -1.41 16.36
CA PHE A 323 4.88 -1.87 15.00
C PHE A 323 6.05 -1.13 14.32
N LEU A 324 6.09 0.19 14.45
CA LEU A 324 7.18 1.00 13.92
C LEU A 324 8.53 0.67 14.56
N SER A 325 8.58 0.62 15.90
CA SER A 325 9.83 0.32 16.62
C SER A 325 10.33 -1.11 16.42
N TYR A 326 9.42 -2.08 16.27
CA TYR A 326 9.80 -3.44 15.87
C TYR A 326 10.42 -3.47 14.47
N THR A 327 9.82 -2.75 13.52
CA THR A 327 10.35 -2.66 12.16
C THR A 327 11.70 -1.93 12.13
N ASP A 328 11.87 -0.87 12.92
CA ASP A 328 13.14 -0.17 13.09
C ASP A 328 14.24 -1.11 13.61
N ASP A 329 13.92 -1.96 14.58
CA ASP A 329 14.84 -3.00 15.07
C ASP A 329 15.25 -3.98 13.96
N GLN A 330 14.32 -4.41 13.11
CA GLN A 330 14.64 -5.28 11.98
C GLN A 330 15.50 -4.58 10.92
N ILE A 331 15.28 -3.29 10.68
CA ILE A 331 16.15 -2.47 9.82
C ILE A 331 17.53 -2.31 10.45
N GLY A 332 17.62 -2.20 11.79
CA GLY A 332 18.86 -2.22 12.53
C GLY A 332 19.74 -3.42 12.19
N ARG A 333 19.15 -4.61 12.06
CA ARG A 333 19.88 -5.83 11.64
C ARG A 333 20.48 -5.72 10.23
N LEU A 334 19.80 -5.04 9.30
CA LEU A 334 20.36 -4.74 7.98
C LEU A 334 21.53 -3.74 8.11
N LEU A 335 21.37 -2.67 8.87
CA LEU A 335 22.44 -1.69 9.10
C LEU A 335 23.67 -2.33 9.75
N ASP A 336 23.47 -3.20 10.73
CA ASP A 336 24.54 -3.97 11.39
C ASP A 336 25.27 -4.86 10.39
N TYR A 337 24.55 -5.60 9.56
CA TYR A 337 25.16 -6.38 8.48
C TYR A 337 25.96 -5.49 7.51
N LEU A 338 25.44 -4.32 7.13
CA LEU A 338 26.17 -3.39 6.26
C LEU A 338 27.42 -2.82 6.93
N GLU A 339 27.41 -2.58 8.24
CA GLU A 339 28.57 -2.13 9.01
C GLU A 339 29.61 -3.26 9.12
N ASP A 340 29.18 -4.45 9.54
CA ASP A 340 30.04 -5.65 9.70
C ASP A 340 30.69 -6.09 8.38
N SER A 341 29.98 -5.91 7.25
CA SER A 341 30.51 -6.21 5.91
C SER A 341 31.28 -5.04 5.28
N GLY A 342 31.47 -3.93 5.98
CA GLY A 342 32.24 -2.76 5.52
C GLY A 342 31.57 -1.99 4.37
N GLN A 343 30.26 -2.14 4.19
CA GLN A 343 29.49 -1.54 3.10
C GLN A 343 28.80 -0.24 3.49
N LEU A 344 28.49 -0.04 4.78
CA LEU A 344 27.64 1.05 5.26
C LEU A 344 28.19 2.43 4.88
N ASP A 345 29.48 2.68 5.09
CA ASP A 345 30.08 3.99 4.82
C ASP A 345 29.99 4.43 3.34
N ASN A 346 30.05 3.45 2.42
CA ASN A 346 29.92 3.68 0.98
C ASN A 346 28.53 3.30 0.44
N THR A 347 27.49 3.50 1.25
CA THR A 347 26.10 3.33 0.84
C THR A 347 25.38 4.67 0.96
N ILE A 348 24.72 5.10 -0.12
CA ILE A 348 23.77 6.21 -0.09
C ILE A 348 22.45 5.65 0.45
N ILE A 349 22.04 6.08 1.63
CA ILE A 349 20.76 5.71 2.24
C ILE A 349 19.82 6.90 2.10
N VAL A 350 18.67 6.65 1.47
CA VAL A 350 17.54 7.57 1.40
C VAL A 350 16.41 6.97 2.22
N VAL A 351 16.03 7.63 3.31
CA VAL A 351 14.87 7.26 4.13
C VAL A 351 13.77 8.28 3.88
N ILE A 352 12.56 7.82 3.58
CA ILE A 352 11.35 8.66 3.51
C ILE A 352 10.15 7.91 4.11
N SER A 353 9.12 8.65 4.55
CA SER A 353 7.73 8.16 4.47
C SER A 353 7.17 8.47 3.08
N ASP A 354 6.25 7.67 2.56
CA ASP A 354 5.65 7.89 1.24
C ASP A 354 4.46 8.87 1.24
N ASN A 355 3.90 9.16 2.40
CA ASN A 355 2.93 10.22 2.65
C ASN A 355 2.72 10.43 4.16
N GLY A 356 1.94 11.45 4.51
CA GLY A 356 1.59 11.74 5.90
C GLY A 356 0.83 10.59 6.55
N ALA A 357 0.67 10.67 7.88
CA ALA A 357 -0.02 9.64 8.67
C ALA A 357 -1.43 9.36 8.12
N SER A 358 -1.85 8.09 8.07
CA SER A 358 -3.17 7.73 7.51
C SER A 358 -4.32 8.10 8.45
N GLY A 359 -5.42 8.61 7.88
CA GLY A 359 -6.68 8.90 8.58
C GLY A 359 -7.79 7.87 8.35
N GLU A 360 -7.50 6.76 7.68
CA GLU A 360 -8.51 5.83 7.14
C GLU A 360 -9.25 5.02 8.23
N GLY A 361 -8.72 4.97 9.45
CA GLY A 361 -9.45 4.47 10.63
C GLY A 361 -10.64 5.35 11.07
N GLY A 362 -10.83 6.53 10.46
CA GLY A 362 -11.95 7.42 10.74
C GLY A 362 -11.97 7.96 12.17
N PRO A 363 -13.10 8.51 12.65
CA PRO A 363 -13.17 9.20 13.94
C PRO A 363 -12.96 8.30 15.17
N ASN A 364 -13.14 6.99 15.02
CA ASN A 364 -13.11 6.03 16.12
C ASN A 364 -11.94 5.02 16.05
N GLY A 365 -11.18 5.02 14.96
CA GLY A 365 -10.30 3.89 14.66
C GLY A 365 -11.12 2.66 14.29
N SER A 366 -10.44 1.56 14.02
CA SER A 366 -11.07 0.32 13.60
C SER A 366 -10.31 -0.88 14.13
N ALA A 367 -11.03 -1.92 14.55
CA ALA A 367 -10.44 -3.26 14.76
C ALA A 367 -10.40 -4.08 13.46
N ASN A 368 -11.13 -3.64 12.42
CA ASN A 368 -11.14 -4.24 11.08
C ASN A 368 -11.37 -3.17 9.99
N GLU A 369 -10.28 -2.66 9.42
CA GLU A 369 -10.29 -1.60 8.41
C GLU A 369 -11.09 -1.96 7.14
N VAL A 370 -11.35 -3.25 6.87
CA VAL A 370 -12.21 -3.65 5.74
C VAL A 370 -13.59 -3.00 5.79
N LYS A 371 -14.06 -2.61 6.99
CA LYS A 371 -15.28 -1.82 7.16
C LYS A 371 -15.25 -0.48 6.42
N PHE A 372 -14.11 0.22 6.42
CA PHE A 372 -13.94 1.49 5.71
C PHE A 372 -14.24 1.33 4.22
N PHE A 373 -13.66 0.30 3.59
CA PHE A 373 -13.88 -0.01 2.17
C PHE A 373 -15.30 -0.51 1.84
N ASN A 374 -16.11 -0.78 2.85
CA ASN A 374 -17.50 -1.18 2.73
C ASN A 374 -18.49 -0.09 3.18
N GLY A 375 -18.02 1.09 3.57
CA GLY A 375 -18.86 2.22 4.02
C GLY A 375 -19.40 2.08 5.44
N TYR A 376 -18.72 1.29 6.28
CA TYR A 376 -19.05 1.09 7.69
C TYR A 376 -18.08 1.85 8.59
N VAL A 377 -18.59 2.36 9.71
CA VAL A 377 -17.79 2.98 10.77
C VAL A 377 -17.87 2.09 11.99
N ASP A 378 -16.72 1.72 12.57
CA ASP A 378 -16.68 0.94 13.81
C ASP A 378 -17.33 1.70 14.97
N SER A 379 -18.16 0.98 15.73
CA SER A 379 -18.54 1.44 17.05
C SER A 379 -17.43 1.15 18.07
N ILE A 380 -17.38 1.98 19.10
CA ILE A 380 -16.45 1.82 20.22
C ILE A 380 -16.69 0.49 20.95
N GLU A 381 -17.96 0.09 21.13
CA GLU A 381 -18.32 -1.17 21.79
C GLU A 381 -17.77 -2.38 21.03
N GLU A 382 -17.92 -2.41 19.70
CA GLU A 382 -17.40 -3.49 18.85
C GLU A 382 -15.88 -3.56 18.93
N SER A 383 -15.20 -2.43 18.78
CA SER A 383 -13.73 -2.37 18.81
C SER A 383 -13.15 -2.78 20.18
N LEU A 384 -13.83 -2.43 21.28
CA LEU A 384 -13.40 -2.81 22.64
C LEU A 384 -13.44 -4.32 22.89
N ARG A 385 -14.25 -5.09 22.15
CA ARG A 385 -14.25 -6.57 22.25
C ARG A 385 -12.90 -7.17 21.85
N TYR A 386 -12.15 -6.44 21.03
CA TYR A 386 -10.83 -6.83 20.55
C TYR A 386 -9.69 -6.10 21.26
N TYR A 387 -9.95 -5.35 22.35
CA TYR A 387 -8.96 -4.49 22.99
C TYR A 387 -7.63 -5.20 23.32
N ASP A 388 -7.70 -6.39 23.93
CA ASP A 388 -6.53 -7.18 24.31
C ASP A 388 -5.90 -7.93 23.11
N GLU A 389 -6.61 -7.99 21.98
CA GLU A 389 -6.21 -8.66 20.74
C GLU A 389 -5.72 -7.68 19.66
N LEU A 390 -5.76 -6.37 19.90
CA LEU A 390 -5.27 -5.37 18.95
C LEU A 390 -3.77 -5.60 18.65
N GLY A 391 -3.46 -5.71 17.36
CA GLY A 391 -2.09 -5.99 16.87
C GLY A 391 -1.83 -7.47 16.57
N THR A 392 -2.69 -8.36 17.05
CA THR A 392 -2.57 -9.81 16.83
C THR A 392 -3.22 -10.24 15.50
N PRO A 393 -3.02 -11.51 15.07
CA PRO A 393 -3.64 -12.02 13.85
C PRO A 393 -5.17 -12.05 13.83
N SER A 394 -5.88 -11.79 14.94
CA SER A 394 -7.34 -11.76 14.97
C SER A 394 -7.95 -10.39 14.66
N THR A 395 -7.12 -9.36 14.46
CA THR A 395 -7.57 -7.99 14.16
C THR A 395 -6.98 -7.51 12.84
N TYR A 396 -7.57 -6.50 12.23
CA TYR A 396 -7.06 -5.81 11.04
C TYR A 396 -7.14 -4.30 11.31
N GLY A 397 -6.40 -3.87 12.34
CA GLY A 397 -6.69 -2.61 13.04
C GLY A 397 -6.04 -1.36 12.43
N HIS A 398 -6.67 -0.21 12.69
CA HIS A 398 -6.18 1.13 12.36
C HIS A 398 -6.54 2.11 13.49
N TYR A 399 -5.65 3.05 13.85
CA TYR A 399 -5.92 4.08 14.87
C TYR A 399 -6.95 5.14 14.41
N PRO A 400 -7.58 5.90 15.32
CA PRO A 400 -8.47 7.01 14.97
C PRO A 400 -7.74 8.22 14.38
N ILE A 401 -8.44 8.98 13.55
CA ILE A 401 -7.94 10.15 12.80
C ILE A 401 -7.37 11.28 13.67
N GLY A 402 -7.74 11.34 14.96
CA GLY A 402 -7.08 12.24 15.92
C GLY A 402 -5.59 11.92 16.09
N TRP A 403 -5.22 10.64 16.07
CA TRP A 403 -3.81 10.23 16.05
C TRP A 403 -3.14 10.50 14.71
N ALA A 404 -3.85 10.39 13.57
CA ALA A 404 -3.34 10.81 12.27
C ALA A 404 -2.91 12.28 12.30
N MET A 405 -3.80 13.17 12.78
CA MET A 405 -3.51 14.58 12.95
C MET A 405 -2.32 14.81 13.91
N ALA A 406 -2.27 14.09 15.03
CA ALA A 406 -1.16 14.21 15.99
C ALA A 406 0.19 13.79 15.39
N PHE A 407 0.23 12.70 14.64
CA PHE A 407 1.44 12.20 13.98
C PHE A 407 1.87 13.06 12.78
N ASN A 408 1.03 13.98 12.31
CA ASN A 408 1.37 15.01 11.31
C ASN A 408 1.61 16.41 11.93
N THR A 409 1.79 16.52 13.24
CA THR A 409 2.11 17.82 13.89
C THR A 409 3.26 18.55 13.16
N PRO A 410 3.11 19.85 12.87
CA PRO A 410 2.03 20.76 13.29
C PRO A 410 0.89 20.97 12.28
N TYR A 411 0.87 20.18 11.20
CA TYR A 411 0.16 20.51 9.97
C TYR A 411 -1.36 20.29 10.03
N LYS A 412 -2.06 20.85 9.04
CA LYS A 412 -3.47 20.58 8.76
C LYS A 412 -3.61 19.25 8.01
N LEU A 413 -4.63 18.46 8.37
CA LEU A 413 -5.03 17.23 7.69
C LEU A 413 -3.91 16.17 7.67
N TYR A 414 -4.00 15.22 6.75
CA TYR A 414 -3.25 13.95 6.73
C TYR A 414 -3.24 13.36 5.30
N LYS A 415 -2.79 12.10 5.14
CA LYS A 415 -2.86 11.30 3.89
C LYS A 415 -4.15 11.57 3.09
N ARG A 416 -4.05 11.52 1.76
CA ARG A 416 -5.07 11.88 0.74
C ARG A 416 -5.16 13.37 0.39
N TYR A 417 -4.77 14.27 1.29
CA TYR A 417 -4.86 15.72 1.05
C TYR A 417 -3.56 16.31 0.48
N ALA A 418 -3.44 16.34 -0.85
CA ALA A 418 -2.29 16.95 -1.52
C ALA A 418 -2.30 18.51 -1.50
N SER A 419 -3.39 19.08 -1.00
CA SER A 419 -3.57 20.52 -0.75
C SER A 419 -2.94 21.02 0.55
N HIS A 420 -2.49 20.13 1.44
CA HIS A 420 -2.06 20.50 2.79
C HIS A 420 -0.81 19.75 3.22
N GLU A 421 0.06 20.43 3.97
CA GLU A 421 1.31 19.88 4.48
C GLU A 421 1.12 18.58 5.29
N GLY A 422 -0.03 18.38 5.96
CA GLY A 422 -0.26 17.12 6.69
C GLY A 422 -0.37 15.89 5.80
N GLY A 423 -0.73 16.06 4.53
CA GLY A 423 -0.72 14.97 3.55
C GLY A 423 0.62 14.83 2.82
N ILE A 424 1.38 15.91 2.67
CA ILE A 424 2.57 15.93 1.80
C ILE A 424 3.89 16.14 2.52
N ALA A 425 3.97 16.67 3.73
CA ALA A 425 5.23 16.97 4.43
C ALA A 425 5.64 15.82 5.33
N ASP A 426 6.75 15.18 4.99
CA ASP A 426 7.09 13.83 5.45
C ASP A 426 8.51 13.74 5.99
N PRO A 427 8.79 12.80 6.92
CA PRO A 427 10.13 12.60 7.43
C PRO A 427 11.04 12.11 6.31
N ALA A 428 12.20 12.74 6.16
CA ALA A 428 13.22 12.29 5.22
C ALA A 428 14.65 12.47 5.75
N ILE A 429 15.48 11.46 5.51
CA ILE A 429 16.88 11.41 5.90
C ILE A 429 17.72 10.99 4.70
N ILE A 430 18.81 11.71 4.44
CA ILE A 430 19.83 11.32 3.46
C ILE A 430 21.15 11.07 4.19
N SER A 431 21.72 9.88 4.07
CA SER A 431 23.02 9.54 4.66
C SER A 431 23.95 8.95 3.59
N TRP A 432 25.20 9.40 3.57
CA TRP A 432 26.27 8.76 2.82
C TRP A 432 27.60 9.12 3.48
N PRO A 433 28.04 8.37 4.52
CA PRO A 433 29.15 8.79 5.37
C PRO A 433 30.47 9.08 4.62
N LYS A 434 30.72 8.38 3.51
CA LYS A 434 31.92 8.61 2.68
C LYS A 434 31.83 9.84 1.76
N GLY A 435 30.63 10.29 1.39
CA GLY A 435 30.44 11.34 0.38
C GLY A 435 29.71 12.60 0.84
N ILE A 436 29.05 12.57 2.00
CA ILE A 436 28.38 13.70 2.64
C ILE A 436 29.07 13.93 3.99
N ALA A 437 29.61 15.12 4.20
CA ALA A 437 30.34 15.46 5.42
C ALA A 437 29.43 15.79 6.62
N ALA A 438 28.17 16.15 6.35
CA ALA A 438 27.19 16.49 7.37
C ALA A 438 26.89 15.29 8.28
N GLN A 439 26.78 15.56 9.59
CA GLN A 439 26.51 14.55 10.62
C GLN A 439 25.44 15.06 11.57
N GLY A 440 24.21 14.56 11.44
CA GLY A 440 23.09 14.94 12.30
C GLY A 440 22.51 16.32 12.00
N GLU A 441 22.91 16.95 10.91
CA GLU A 441 22.44 18.29 10.52
C GLU A 441 21.01 18.26 9.96
N THR A 442 20.29 19.37 10.13
CA THR A 442 18.98 19.59 9.51
C THR A 442 19.12 20.58 8.37
N ARG A 443 18.41 20.34 7.26
CA ARG A 443 18.31 21.27 6.13
C ARG A 443 16.86 21.68 5.92
N ASP A 444 16.63 22.97 6.12
CA ASP A 444 15.31 23.59 6.01
C ASP A 444 15.11 24.22 4.63
N VAL A 445 14.98 23.35 3.63
CA VAL A 445 14.86 23.75 2.21
C VAL A 445 13.81 22.91 1.54
N TYR A 446 12.99 23.53 0.69
CA TYR A 446 11.92 22.85 -0.01
C TYR A 446 12.46 21.80 -0.98
N VAL A 447 12.10 20.54 -0.72
CA VAL A 447 12.41 19.38 -1.56
C VAL A 447 11.13 18.59 -1.76
N ASN A 448 10.93 18.03 -2.95
CA ASN A 448 9.89 17.05 -3.24
C ASN A 448 10.52 15.69 -3.57
N VAL A 449 9.78 14.61 -3.38
CA VAL A 449 10.21 13.24 -3.69
C VAL A 449 10.71 13.06 -5.12
N CYS A 450 10.16 13.78 -6.10
CA CYS A 450 10.64 13.71 -7.49
C CYS A 450 12.08 14.25 -7.67
N ASP A 451 12.61 14.99 -6.70
CA ASP A 451 13.97 15.53 -6.69
C ASP A 451 15.02 14.50 -6.23
N VAL A 452 14.59 13.40 -5.62
CA VAL A 452 15.49 12.39 -5.04
C VAL A 452 16.27 11.66 -6.13
N THR A 453 15.60 11.14 -7.16
CA THR A 453 16.28 10.43 -8.26
C THR A 453 17.31 11.29 -9.02
N PRO A 454 17.03 12.54 -9.42
CA PRO A 454 18.07 13.40 -9.99
C PRO A 454 19.22 13.64 -9.00
N THR A 455 18.94 13.77 -7.71
CA THR A 455 19.98 13.90 -6.68
C THR A 455 20.85 12.66 -6.59
N VAL A 456 20.26 11.45 -6.62
CA VAL A 456 21.02 10.20 -6.62
C VAL A 456 21.85 10.05 -7.89
N PHE A 457 21.34 10.45 -9.06
CA PHE A 457 22.15 10.49 -10.27
C PHE A 457 23.38 11.39 -10.10
N ASP A 458 23.22 12.59 -9.55
CA ASP A 458 24.35 13.50 -9.30
C ASP A 458 25.35 12.94 -8.28
N LEU A 459 24.88 12.31 -7.19
CA LEU A 459 25.75 11.67 -6.19
C LEU A 459 26.53 10.49 -6.79
N LEU A 460 25.95 9.77 -7.74
CA LEU A 460 26.59 8.68 -8.49
C LEU A 460 27.45 9.17 -9.66
N GLY A 461 27.43 10.46 -9.98
CA GLY A 461 28.11 11.00 -11.17
C GLY A 461 27.49 10.54 -12.50
N ILE A 462 26.20 10.21 -12.50
CA ILE A 462 25.44 9.74 -13.67
C ILE A 462 24.76 10.94 -14.32
N THR A 463 25.06 11.20 -15.59
CA THR A 463 24.19 12.05 -16.41
C THR A 463 22.91 11.29 -16.74
N PRO A 464 21.70 11.87 -16.53
CA PRO A 464 20.44 11.23 -16.88
C PRO A 464 20.46 10.73 -18.34
N PRO A 465 20.19 9.43 -18.58
CA PRO A 465 20.33 8.86 -19.91
C PRO A 465 19.31 9.43 -20.89
N ALA A 466 19.77 9.81 -22.09
CA ALA A 466 18.88 10.15 -23.20
C ALA A 466 18.08 8.92 -23.72
N THR A 467 18.64 7.71 -23.55
CA THR A 467 17.97 6.45 -23.88
C THR A 467 18.25 5.38 -22.82
N VAL A 468 17.25 4.55 -22.52
CA VAL A 468 17.39 3.34 -21.70
C VAL A 468 16.82 2.19 -22.51
N ARG A 469 17.61 1.11 -22.68
CA ARG A 469 17.23 -0.06 -23.52
C ARG A 469 16.73 0.33 -24.92
N GLY A 470 17.35 1.38 -25.51
CA GLY A 470 16.99 1.90 -26.83
C GLY A 470 15.74 2.80 -26.87
N ILE A 471 15.07 3.03 -25.74
CA ILE A 471 13.87 3.88 -25.66
C ILE A 471 14.29 5.31 -25.26
N PRO A 472 13.95 6.34 -26.06
CA PRO A 472 14.14 7.74 -25.70
C PRO A 472 13.45 8.08 -24.38
N GLN A 473 14.14 8.82 -23.52
CA GLN A 473 13.63 9.19 -22.20
C GLN A 473 13.10 10.63 -22.20
N LYS A 474 11.99 10.85 -21.50
CA LYS A 474 11.52 12.19 -21.15
C LYS A 474 12.52 12.87 -20.21
N PRO A 475 12.62 14.20 -20.18
CA PRO A 475 13.37 14.90 -19.13
C PRO A 475 12.89 14.51 -17.72
N LEU A 476 13.74 14.69 -16.72
CA LEU A 476 13.31 14.62 -15.32
C LEU A 476 12.49 15.87 -15.00
N ASP A 477 11.46 15.72 -14.16
CA ASP A 477 10.67 16.88 -13.68
C ASP A 477 11.25 17.42 -12.37
N GLY A 478 11.91 16.57 -11.59
CA GLY A 478 12.60 16.96 -10.36
C GLY A 478 13.95 17.63 -10.61
N VAL A 479 14.44 18.32 -9.59
CA VAL A 479 15.69 19.08 -9.59
C VAL A 479 16.62 18.53 -8.52
N SER A 480 17.86 18.21 -8.88
CA SER A 480 18.84 17.69 -7.93
C SER A 480 19.17 18.72 -6.85
N PHE A 481 19.17 18.27 -5.58
CA PHE A 481 19.61 19.04 -4.42
C PHE A 481 20.97 18.55 -3.88
N ALA A 482 21.73 17.79 -4.67
CA ALA A 482 23.04 17.26 -4.25
C ALA A 482 24.05 18.36 -3.84
N ALA A 483 23.96 19.54 -4.49
CA ALA A 483 24.79 20.69 -4.14
C ALA A 483 24.50 21.19 -2.72
N MET A 484 23.21 21.26 -2.35
CA MET A 484 22.78 21.64 -1.01
C MET A 484 23.29 20.65 0.03
N LEU A 485 23.25 19.34 -0.22
CA LEU A 485 23.79 18.35 0.73
C LEU A 485 25.27 18.57 1.07
N LYS A 486 26.07 19.05 0.10
CA LYS A 486 27.50 19.34 0.28
C LYS A 486 27.74 20.68 0.99
N ASP A 487 26.94 21.69 0.66
CA ASP A 487 27.03 23.03 1.25
C ASP A 487 25.62 23.56 1.56
N PRO A 488 25.25 23.69 2.85
CA PRO A 488 23.92 24.16 3.27
C PRO A 488 23.49 25.51 2.70
N GLY A 489 24.44 26.36 2.28
CA GLY A 489 24.13 27.67 1.70
C GLY A 489 23.69 27.62 0.23
N PHE A 490 23.80 26.47 -0.45
CA PHE A 490 23.43 26.37 -1.86
C PHE A 490 21.92 26.15 -2.06
N PRO A 491 21.28 26.89 -2.97
CA PRO A 491 19.88 26.67 -3.30
C PRO A 491 19.69 25.32 -4.02
N THR A 492 18.53 24.70 -3.84
CA THR A 492 18.15 23.46 -4.55
C THR A 492 17.87 23.70 -6.04
N GLY A 493 17.66 24.96 -6.45
CA GLY A 493 17.26 25.31 -7.81
C GLY A 493 15.78 25.04 -8.12
N LYS A 494 14.99 24.64 -7.12
CA LYS A 494 13.55 24.40 -7.26
C LYS A 494 12.75 25.68 -7.00
N ASP A 495 11.96 26.07 -7.99
CA ASP A 495 11.11 27.26 -7.93
C ASP A 495 9.63 26.93 -7.68
N THR A 496 9.15 25.79 -8.18
CA THR A 496 7.73 25.42 -8.19
C THR A 496 7.54 23.94 -7.94
N GLN A 497 6.47 23.57 -7.23
CA GLN A 497 5.99 22.20 -7.14
C GLN A 497 4.45 22.15 -7.23
N PHE A 498 3.98 21.29 -8.13
CA PHE A 498 2.57 21.06 -8.42
C PHE A 498 2.04 19.85 -7.65
N TYR A 499 0.82 19.96 -7.11
CA TYR A 499 0.11 18.91 -6.39
C TYR A 499 -1.33 18.76 -6.88
N SER A 500 -1.73 17.51 -7.09
CA SER A 500 -3.10 17.10 -7.41
C SER A 500 -3.29 15.66 -6.96
N MET A 501 -4.32 15.39 -6.16
CA MET A 501 -4.63 14.05 -5.65
C MET A 501 -6.09 13.98 -5.26
N LEU A 502 -6.84 13.01 -5.77
CA LEU A 502 -8.23 12.76 -5.35
C LEU A 502 -9.12 14.03 -5.33
N GLY A 503 -8.95 14.92 -6.31
CA GLY A 503 -9.70 16.19 -6.41
C GLY A 503 -9.09 17.36 -5.62
N THR A 504 -8.20 17.08 -4.67
CA THR A 504 -7.46 18.11 -3.90
C THR A 504 -6.35 18.72 -4.74
N ARG A 505 -6.06 20.01 -4.49
CA ARG A 505 -5.14 20.81 -5.33
C ARG A 505 -4.29 21.74 -4.49
N GLY A 506 -2.98 21.73 -4.75
CA GLY A 506 -1.99 22.59 -4.11
C GLY A 506 -0.88 23.00 -5.08
N ILE A 507 -0.29 24.17 -4.85
CA ILE A 507 0.93 24.59 -5.54
C ILE A 507 1.84 25.35 -4.59
N TRP A 508 3.10 24.93 -4.54
CA TRP A 508 4.17 25.68 -3.93
C TRP A 508 4.93 26.48 -5.00
N HIS A 509 5.22 27.74 -4.75
CA HIS A 509 6.08 28.58 -5.58
C HIS A 509 6.87 29.57 -4.73
N LYS A 510 8.20 29.38 -4.63
CA LYS A 510 9.13 30.31 -3.96
C LYS A 510 8.67 30.76 -2.57
N GLY A 511 8.34 29.80 -1.71
CA GLY A 511 7.88 30.04 -0.34
C GLY A 511 6.36 30.25 -0.21
N TRP A 512 5.66 30.63 -1.28
CA TRP A 512 4.19 30.74 -1.28
C TRP A 512 3.54 29.41 -1.56
N PHE A 513 2.42 29.13 -0.90
CA PHE A 513 1.60 27.95 -1.15
C PHE A 513 0.14 28.35 -1.32
N ALA A 514 -0.48 27.93 -2.42
CA ALA A 514 -1.91 28.11 -2.62
C ALA A 514 -2.60 26.76 -2.71
N ASN A 515 -3.76 26.61 -2.06
CA ASN A 515 -4.55 25.39 -2.11
C ASN A 515 -6.04 25.65 -2.26
N ALA A 516 -6.72 24.70 -2.90
CA ALA A 516 -8.17 24.63 -2.89
C ALA A 516 -8.66 23.98 -1.59
N VAL A 517 -9.79 24.45 -1.07
CA VAL A 517 -10.52 23.82 0.03
C VAL A 517 -11.55 22.88 -0.58
N HIS A 518 -11.15 21.61 -0.71
CA HIS A 518 -11.96 20.56 -1.31
C HIS A 518 -11.68 19.24 -0.60
N PRO A 519 -12.70 18.47 -0.19
CA PRO A 519 -12.50 17.16 0.43
C PRO A 519 -11.97 16.15 -0.58
N ALA A 520 -11.03 15.31 -0.17
CA ALA A 520 -10.51 14.25 -1.04
C ALA A 520 -11.62 13.25 -1.42
N ALA A 521 -11.47 12.61 -2.58
CA ALA A 521 -12.28 11.45 -2.95
C ALA A 521 -12.33 10.43 -1.78
N PRO A 522 -13.48 9.77 -1.57
CA PRO A 522 -14.65 9.72 -2.44
C PRO A 522 -15.78 10.71 -2.05
N SER A 523 -15.49 12.02 -2.03
CA SER A 523 -16.43 13.08 -1.61
C SER A 523 -17.59 13.34 -2.57
N GLY A 524 -17.36 13.23 -3.88
CA GLY A 524 -18.35 13.45 -4.94
C GLY A 524 -18.89 14.89 -5.02
N TRP A 525 -18.11 15.88 -4.61
CA TRP A 525 -18.53 17.30 -4.61
C TRP A 525 -18.53 17.91 -6.03
N GLY A 526 -17.55 17.57 -6.86
CA GLY A 526 -17.35 18.15 -8.19
C GLY A 526 -17.22 19.68 -8.15
N ASN A 527 -17.62 20.36 -9.24
CA ASN A 527 -17.66 21.84 -9.34
C ASN A 527 -16.34 22.55 -8.92
N PHE A 528 -15.21 21.98 -9.32
CA PHE A 528 -13.86 22.44 -8.95
C PHE A 528 -13.55 23.90 -9.31
N ASP A 529 -14.30 24.53 -10.22
CA ASP A 529 -14.17 25.94 -10.58
C ASP A 529 -14.74 26.89 -9.52
N ALA A 530 -15.61 26.38 -8.63
CA ALA A 530 -16.23 27.13 -7.54
C ALA A 530 -15.50 27.01 -6.18
N ASP A 531 -14.47 26.17 -6.08
CA ASP A 531 -13.75 25.95 -4.83
C ASP A 531 -13.13 27.24 -4.28
N ARG A 532 -13.24 27.42 -2.95
CA ARG A 532 -12.47 28.42 -2.22
C ARG A 532 -10.98 28.09 -2.30
N TRP A 533 -10.15 29.09 -2.55
CA TRP A 533 -8.69 28.94 -2.45
C TRP A 533 -8.15 29.74 -1.27
N GLU A 534 -7.13 29.18 -0.61
CA GLU A 534 -6.38 29.80 0.48
C GLU A 534 -4.93 30.04 0.02
N LEU A 535 -4.25 30.99 0.65
CA LEU A 535 -2.87 31.36 0.33
C LEU A 535 -2.03 31.46 1.61
N PHE A 536 -0.84 30.85 1.60
CA PHE A 536 0.08 30.80 2.73
C PHE A 536 1.51 31.16 2.30
N HIS A 537 2.34 31.58 3.26
CA HIS A 537 3.78 31.73 3.07
C HIS A 537 4.53 30.79 4.03
N LEU A 538 4.91 29.61 3.54
CA LEU A 538 5.34 28.48 4.37
C LEU A 538 6.61 28.72 5.17
N GLU A 539 7.48 29.64 4.74
CA GLU A 539 8.68 30.01 5.50
C GLU A 539 8.33 30.70 6.83
N ALA A 540 7.18 31.37 6.90
CA ALA A 540 6.69 32.04 8.11
C ALA A 540 5.57 31.24 8.80
N ASP A 541 4.76 30.53 8.03
CA ASP A 541 3.59 29.76 8.50
C ASP A 541 3.64 28.32 7.99
N ARG A 542 4.54 27.54 8.61
CA ARG A 542 4.77 26.12 8.29
C ARG A 542 3.48 25.29 8.39
N SER A 543 2.59 25.65 9.31
CA SER A 543 1.35 24.95 9.64
C SER A 543 0.14 25.32 8.77
N GLN A 544 0.28 26.28 7.85
CA GLN A 544 -0.81 26.84 7.04
C GLN A 544 -1.97 27.38 7.90
N CYS A 545 -1.70 28.06 9.00
CA CYS A 545 -2.73 28.58 9.91
C CYS A 545 -3.37 29.89 9.44
N HIS A 546 -2.62 30.74 8.74
CA HIS A 546 -2.98 32.12 8.45
C HIS A 546 -3.23 32.31 6.95
N ASP A 547 -4.49 32.26 6.54
CA ASP A 547 -4.87 32.52 5.15
C ASP A 547 -4.65 33.99 4.78
N LEU A 548 -3.83 34.20 3.75
CA LEU A 548 -3.43 35.49 3.20
C LEU A 548 -4.15 35.82 1.90
N ALA A 549 -5.12 35.02 1.45
CA ALA A 549 -5.83 35.18 0.19
C ALA A 549 -6.44 36.58 0.02
N GLU A 550 -7.12 37.09 1.04
CA GLU A 550 -7.74 38.44 1.01
C GLU A 550 -6.69 39.57 1.01
N GLN A 551 -5.52 39.32 1.59
CA GLN A 551 -4.44 40.31 1.70
C GLN A 551 -3.58 40.38 0.44
N HIS A 552 -3.47 39.28 -0.30
CA HIS A 552 -2.67 39.14 -1.51
C HIS A 552 -3.47 38.49 -2.67
N PRO A 553 -4.60 39.07 -3.09
CA PRO A 553 -5.47 38.47 -4.11
C PRO A 553 -4.77 38.33 -5.46
N GLU A 554 -3.88 39.26 -5.83
CA GLU A 554 -3.09 39.17 -7.06
C GLU A 554 -2.11 37.98 -7.05
N ARG A 555 -1.52 37.68 -5.89
CA ARG A 555 -0.62 36.53 -5.71
C ARG A 555 -1.40 35.24 -5.79
N LEU A 556 -2.59 35.20 -5.19
CA LEU A 556 -3.45 34.03 -5.26
C LEU A 556 -3.86 33.72 -6.71
N GLU A 557 -4.30 34.72 -7.47
CA GLU A 557 -4.66 34.51 -8.89
C GLU A 557 -3.45 34.09 -9.73
N GLU A 558 -2.26 34.61 -9.45
CA GLU A 558 -1.02 34.16 -10.09
C GLU A 558 -0.76 32.66 -9.81
N LEU A 559 -0.83 32.22 -8.55
CA LEU A 559 -0.60 30.83 -8.18
C LEU A 559 -1.68 29.89 -8.72
N LYS A 560 -2.95 30.33 -8.76
CA LYS A 560 -4.04 29.58 -9.42
C LYS A 560 -3.75 29.38 -10.90
N ALA A 561 -3.37 30.45 -11.61
CA ALA A 561 -3.01 30.35 -13.02
C ALA A 561 -1.77 29.45 -13.23
N LEU A 562 -0.78 29.55 -12.34
CA LEU A 562 0.40 28.69 -12.37
C LEU A 562 0.05 27.22 -12.13
N TRP A 563 -0.88 26.91 -11.21
CA TRP A 563 -1.37 25.55 -10.98
C TRP A 563 -1.93 24.95 -12.28
N PHE A 564 -2.77 25.68 -13.02
CA PHE A 564 -3.30 25.21 -14.30
C PHE A 564 -2.23 25.08 -15.38
N SER A 565 -1.22 25.96 -15.38
CA SER A 565 -0.07 25.86 -16.30
C SER A 565 0.76 24.60 -16.03
N GLU A 566 1.09 24.32 -14.76
CA GLU A 566 1.83 23.11 -14.38
C GLU A 566 0.97 21.85 -14.58
N ALA A 567 -0.35 21.92 -14.36
CA ALA A 567 -1.27 20.84 -14.70
C ALA A 567 -1.23 20.52 -16.21
N ALA A 568 -1.20 21.53 -17.08
CA ALA A 568 -1.06 21.31 -18.51
C ALA A 568 0.31 20.69 -18.88
N LYS A 569 1.37 21.05 -18.15
CA LYS A 569 2.73 20.53 -18.35
C LYS A 569 2.88 19.06 -17.91
N TYR A 570 2.31 18.70 -16.76
CA TYR A 570 2.48 17.38 -16.13
C TYR A 570 1.26 16.46 -16.28
N ASN A 571 0.32 16.78 -17.18
CA ASN A 571 -0.94 16.05 -17.33
C ASN A 571 -1.78 16.00 -16.04
N GLY A 572 -1.92 17.09 -15.30
CA GLY A 572 -2.69 17.14 -14.04
C GLY A 572 -4.22 16.98 -14.18
N LEU A 573 -4.76 16.81 -15.39
CA LEU A 573 -6.21 16.70 -15.66
C LEU A 573 -6.56 15.36 -16.32
N PRO A 574 -7.79 14.83 -16.11
CA PRO A 574 -8.89 15.43 -15.34
C PRO A 574 -8.67 15.37 -13.82
N LEU A 575 -9.38 16.23 -13.09
CA LEU A 575 -9.57 16.11 -11.65
C LEU A 575 -10.66 15.09 -11.36
N ALA A 576 -10.50 14.29 -10.31
CA ALA A 576 -11.43 13.23 -9.93
C ALA A 576 -11.60 13.16 -8.42
N ASP A 577 -12.83 13.35 -7.95
CA ASP A 577 -13.27 13.25 -6.56
C ASP A 577 -14.48 12.31 -6.42
N LEU A 578 -14.63 11.37 -7.36
CA LEU A 578 -15.82 10.51 -7.51
C LEU A 578 -16.29 9.89 -6.19
N ASP A 579 -17.62 9.78 -6.01
CA ASP A 579 -18.19 9.01 -4.91
C ASP A 579 -17.85 7.51 -5.02
N VAL A 580 -18.08 6.78 -3.92
CA VAL A 580 -17.72 5.35 -3.80
C VAL A 580 -18.35 4.49 -4.92
N PHE A 581 -19.59 4.76 -5.32
CA PHE A 581 -20.27 3.96 -6.34
C PHE A 581 -19.74 4.26 -7.73
N ALA A 582 -19.55 5.54 -8.03
CA ALA A 582 -18.96 5.96 -9.29
C ALA A 582 -17.53 5.44 -9.44
N MET A 583 -16.75 5.40 -8.35
CA MET A 583 -15.38 4.87 -8.32
C MET A 583 -15.35 3.36 -8.58
N PHE A 584 -16.08 2.56 -7.80
CA PHE A 584 -16.09 1.09 -7.96
C PHE A 584 -16.82 0.61 -9.22
N GLY A 585 -17.71 1.42 -9.79
CA GLY A 585 -18.41 1.14 -11.03
C GLY A 585 -17.60 1.42 -12.31
N ARG A 586 -16.38 1.99 -12.21
CA ARG A 586 -15.55 2.26 -13.38
C ARG A 586 -15.09 0.97 -14.05
N TRP A 587 -15.26 0.92 -15.37
CA TRP A 587 -14.72 -0.16 -16.17
C TRP A 587 -13.19 -0.14 -16.16
N ARG A 588 -12.58 -1.32 -15.98
CA ARG A 588 -11.14 -1.56 -16.09
C ARG A 588 -10.89 -2.78 -16.99
N PRO A 589 -9.72 -2.89 -17.64
CA PRO A 589 -9.44 -3.95 -18.61
C PRO A 589 -9.08 -5.29 -17.93
N TYR A 590 -9.96 -5.80 -17.07
CA TYR A 590 -9.78 -7.09 -16.41
C TYR A 590 -9.82 -8.25 -17.42
N LEU A 591 -8.95 -9.25 -17.22
CA LEU A 591 -8.84 -10.42 -18.11
C LEU A 591 -10.07 -11.34 -18.07
N VAL A 592 -10.90 -11.24 -17.02
CA VAL A 592 -12.09 -12.08 -16.85
C VAL A 592 -13.21 -11.73 -17.85
N GLY A 593 -13.25 -10.49 -18.35
CA GLY A 593 -14.29 -10.00 -19.26
C GLY A 593 -15.70 -10.17 -18.69
N ASP A 594 -16.67 -10.44 -19.56
CA ASP A 594 -18.10 -10.62 -19.19
C ASP A 594 -18.45 -12.03 -18.69
N ARG A 595 -17.44 -12.81 -18.29
CA ARG A 595 -17.60 -14.22 -17.88
C ARG A 595 -18.55 -14.33 -16.68
N GLN A 596 -19.54 -15.21 -16.80
CA GLN A 596 -20.50 -15.50 -15.72
C GLN A 596 -20.23 -16.80 -14.97
N ARG A 597 -19.40 -17.69 -15.54
CA ARG A 597 -19.05 -18.99 -14.95
C ARG A 597 -17.53 -19.16 -14.91
N PHE A 598 -17.01 -19.46 -13.74
CA PHE A 598 -15.59 -19.56 -13.43
C PHE A 598 -15.28 -20.98 -12.97
N THR A 599 -14.14 -21.53 -13.37
CA THR A 599 -13.69 -22.85 -12.94
C THR A 599 -12.30 -22.74 -12.35
N TYR A 600 -12.16 -23.21 -11.12
CA TYR A 600 -10.95 -23.20 -10.33
C TYR A 600 -10.58 -24.65 -9.97
N TYR A 601 -9.29 -24.92 -9.79
CA TYR A 601 -8.76 -26.26 -9.54
C TYR A 601 -7.91 -26.26 -8.28
N PRO A 602 -7.86 -27.37 -7.52
CA PRO A 602 -6.92 -27.49 -6.42
C PRO A 602 -5.46 -27.49 -6.92
N GLY A 603 -4.53 -27.12 -6.04
CA GLY A 603 -3.10 -27.05 -6.37
C GLY A 603 -2.69 -25.85 -7.24
N ALA A 604 -3.64 -25.00 -7.66
CA ALA A 604 -3.35 -23.73 -8.30
C ALA A 604 -2.90 -22.68 -7.26
N ALA A 605 -2.21 -21.64 -7.74
CA ALA A 605 -1.94 -20.44 -6.95
C ALA A 605 -3.25 -19.74 -6.58
N GLU A 606 -3.20 -18.94 -5.52
CA GLU A 606 -4.32 -18.11 -5.11
C GLU A 606 -4.70 -17.09 -6.19
N VAL A 607 -6.00 -16.88 -6.36
CA VAL A 607 -6.54 -15.90 -7.31
C VAL A 607 -6.93 -14.64 -6.55
N GLY A 608 -6.16 -13.56 -6.74
CA GLY A 608 -6.38 -12.28 -6.07
C GLY A 608 -7.52 -11.42 -6.66
N PRO A 609 -7.83 -10.27 -6.03
CA PRO A 609 -9.00 -9.43 -6.33
C PRO A 609 -9.05 -8.86 -7.76
N GLY A 610 -7.91 -8.73 -8.45
CA GLY A 610 -7.85 -8.29 -9.85
C GLY A 610 -8.14 -9.36 -10.91
N ALA A 611 -8.35 -10.62 -10.51
CA ALA A 611 -8.61 -11.74 -11.41
C ALA A 611 -9.68 -12.72 -10.93
N GLY A 612 -10.11 -12.60 -9.67
CA GLY A 612 -11.15 -13.41 -9.07
C GLY A 612 -12.54 -13.14 -9.64
N VAL A 613 -13.48 -13.98 -9.23
CA VAL A 613 -14.91 -13.76 -9.51
C VAL A 613 -15.44 -12.60 -8.67
N GLU A 614 -16.17 -11.69 -9.31
CA GLU A 614 -16.80 -10.56 -8.64
C GLU A 614 -18.19 -10.94 -8.13
N LEU A 615 -18.39 -10.83 -6.81
CA LEU A 615 -19.63 -11.25 -6.14
C LEU A 615 -20.50 -10.06 -5.66
N ARG A 616 -19.99 -8.83 -5.70
CA ARG A 616 -20.67 -7.63 -5.18
C ARG A 616 -22.09 -7.48 -5.74
N GLY A 617 -23.07 -7.54 -4.85
CA GLY A 617 -24.48 -7.37 -5.19
C GLY A 617 -25.07 -8.44 -6.10
N GLN A 618 -24.38 -9.58 -6.33
CA GLN A 618 -24.82 -10.65 -7.21
C GLN A 618 -25.46 -11.81 -6.44
N THR A 619 -26.35 -12.53 -7.13
CA THR A 619 -26.67 -13.93 -6.79
C THR A 619 -25.54 -14.81 -7.29
N PHE A 620 -25.08 -15.77 -6.49
CA PHE A 620 -23.98 -16.66 -6.90
C PHE A 620 -24.18 -18.09 -6.42
N SER A 621 -23.52 -19.03 -7.09
CA SER A 621 -23.42 -20.43 -6.68
C SER A 621 -21.97 -20.89 -6.74
N VAL A 622 -21.54 -21.72 -5.79
CA VAL A 622 -20.25 -22.42 -5.80
C VAL A 622 -20.55 -23.90 -5.77
N LEU A 623 -20.01 -24.67 -6.71
CA LEU A 623 -20.18 -26.12 -6.84
C LEU A 623 -18.80 -26.77 -6.86
N VAL A 624 -18.57 -27.75 -6.01
CA VAL A 624 -17.29 -28.45 -5.91
C VAL A 624 -17.51 -29.93 -6.18
N GLU A 625 -16.87 -30.45 -7.21
CA GLU A 625 -16.85 -31.88 -7.53
C GLU A 625 -15.79 -32.56 -6.68
N VAL A 626 -16.22 -33.52 -5.85
CA VAL A 626 -15.39 -34.15 -4.81
C VAL A 626 -15.57 -35.66 -4.83
N SER A 627 -14.48 -36.40 -4.83
CA SER A 627 -14.45 -37.83 -4.53
C SER A 627 -14.06 -38.00 -3.06
N VAL A 628 -14.98 -38.48 -2.23
CA VAL A 628 -14.73 -38.76 -0.82
C VAL A 628 -14.35 -40.23 -0.68
N GLU A 629 -13.14 -40.49 -0.21
CA GLU A 629 -12.58 -41.84 -0.09
C GLU A 629 -12.58 -42.34 1.37
N ASP A 630 -12.63 -41.43 2.34
CA ASP A 630 -12.60 -41.70 3.78
C ASP A 630 -13.78 -41.00 4.49
N PRO A 631 -14.57 -41.68 5.34
CA PRO A 631 -15.57 -41.03 6.20
C PRO A 631 -15.00 -39.93 7.11
N GLY A 632 -13.69 -39.92 7.35
CA GLY A 632 -12.95 -38.89 8.06
C GLY A 632 -12.50 -37.69 7.19
N ALA A 633 -12.99 -37.58 5.95
CA ALA A 633 -12.64 -36.47 5.08
C ALA A 633 -12.91 -35.11 5.74
N ALA A 634 -11.95 -34.20 5.62
CA ALA A 634 -11.98 -32.88 6.25
C ALA A 634 -11.11 -31.90 5.49
N GLY A 635 -11.46 -30.62 5.55
CA GLY A 635 -10.70 -29.51 4.98
C GLY A 635 -11.53 -28.59 4.11
N VAL A 636 -10.91 -27.52 3.64
CA VAL A 636 -11.52 -26.51 2.76
C VAL A 636 -11.79 -27.10 1.39
N LEU A 637 -13.00 -26.92 0.88
CA LEU A 637 -13.37 -27.24 -0.51
C LEU A 637 -13.18 -26.01 -1.41
N PHE A 638 -13.67 -24.85 -0.94
CA PHE A 638 -13.57 -23.56 -1.62
C PHE A 638 -13.50 -22.43 -0.59
N LYS A 639 -12.61 -21.45 -0.79
CA LYS A 639 -12.43 -20.25 0.05
C LYS A 639 -12.26 -19.02 -0.82
N HIS A 640 -12.86 -17.90 -0.41
CA HIS A 640 -12.62 -16.57 -0.98
C HIS A 640 -12.80 -15.51 0.14
N GLY A 641 -11.79 -14.68 0.38
CA GLY A 641 -11.73 -13.78 1.54
C GLY A 641 -10.84 -14.30 2.68
N ALA A 642 -10.80 -13.62 3.83
CA ALA A 642 -9.96 -13.95 5.00
C ALA A 642 -10.74 -13.79 6.32
N GLY A 643 -10.04 -13.71 7.46
CA GLY A 643 -10.66 -13.58 8.79
C GLY A 643 -11.41 -12.26 8.99
N HIS A 644 -11.03 -11.23 8.25
CA HIS A 644 -11.68 -9.92 8.23
C HIS A 644 -12.90 -9.84 7.29
N GLY A 645 -13.21 -10.89 6.54
CA GLY A 645 -14.40 -10.95 5.69
C GLY A 645 -14.25 -11.94 4.54
N GLY A 646 -15.32 -12.65 4.19
CA GLY A 646 -15.29 -13.61 3.10
C GLY A 646 -16.29 -14.74 3.25
N HIS A 647 -16.04 -15.83 2.52
CA HIS A 647 -16.83 -17.05 2.64
C HIS A 647 -16.01 -18.32 2.35
N VAL A 648 -16.47 -19.43 2.94
CA VAL A 648 -15.79 -20.71 2.86
C VAL A 648 -16.79 -21.87 2.88
N LEU A 649 -16.58 -22.84 1.99
CA LEU A 649 -17.25 -24.13 1.96
C LEU A 649 -16.21 -25.20 2.35
N PHE A 650 -16.51 -26.01 3.36
CA PHE A 650 -15.54 -26.96 3.91
C PHE A 650 -16.24 -28.16 4.57
N VAL A 651 -15.47 -29.23 4.81
CA VAL A 651 -15.91 -30.38 5.60
C VAL A 651 -15.18 -30.37 6.94
N ALA A 652 -15.93 -30.42 8.05
CA ALA A 652 -15.38 -30.53 9.40
C ALA A 652 -16.33 -31.28 10.33
N ASP A 653 -15.75 -32.10 11.21
CA ASP A 653 -16.46 -33.02 12.11
C ASP A 653 -17.46 -33.92 11.36
N GLY A 654 -17.07 -34.37 10.17
CA GLY A 654 -17.88 -35.21 9.30
C GLY A 654 -19.03 -34.49 8.60
N ALA A 655 -19.26 -33.19 8.80
CA ALA A 655 -20.36 -32.46 8.18
C ALA A 655 -19.88 -31.45 7.13
N LEU A 656 -20.66 -31.28 6.06
CA LEU A 656 -20.49 -30.19 5.11
C LEU A 656 -20.96 -28.87 5.75
N ARG A 657 -20.13 -27.83 5.66
CA ARG A 657 -20.36 -26.53 6.28
C ARG A 657 -20.08 -25.41 5.30
N TYR A 658 -20.92 -24.38 5.37
CA TYR A 658 -20.67 -23.12 4.71
C TYR A 658 -20.72 -21.99 5.73
N VAL A 659 -19.77 -21.07 5.64
CA VAL A 659 -19.74 -19.85 6.45
C VAL A 659 -19.60 -18.67 5.51
N TYR A 660 -20.49 -17.69 5.68
CA TYR A 660 -20.27 -16.34 5.19
C TYR A 660 -19.85 -15.46 6.38
N ASN A 661 -18.58 -15.09 6.44
CA ASN A 661 -18.04 -14.19 7.45
C ASN A 661 -18.25 -12.75 6.99
N PHE A 662 -19.21 -12.06 7.63
CA PHE A 662 -19.50 -10.66 7.34
C PHE A 662 -18.59 -9.77 8.20
N MET A 663 -17.58 -9.17 7.57
CA MET A 663 -16.64 -8.19 8.16
C MET A 663 -15.91 -8.65 9.43
N GLY A 664 -15.68 -9.96 9.60
CA GLY A 664 -15.06 -10.49 10.83
C GLY A 664 -15.95 -10.41 12.07
N GLU A 665 -17.21 -9.99 11.93
CA GLU A 665 -18.13 -9.75 13.07
C GLU A 665 -19.19 -10.83 13.22
N ASP A 666 -19.68 -11.35 12.10
CA ASP A 666 -20.80 -12.29 12.07
C ASP A 666 -20.50 -13.44 11.11
N GLU A 667 -20.16 -14.60 11.70
CA GLU A 667 -20.04 -15.85 10.98
C GLU A 667 -21.42 -16.48 10.73
N GLN A 668 -21.96 -16.21 9.55
CA GLN A 668 -23.29 -16.68 9.15
C GLN A 668 -23.21 -18.12 8.63
N THR A 669 -23.24 -19.06 9.58
CA THR A 669 -23.03 -20.50 9.34
C THR A 669 -24.28 -21.23 8.85
N VAL A 670 -24.09 -22.18 7.94
CA VAL A 670 -25.05 -23.20 7.48
C VAL A 670 -24.37 -24.58 7.52
N VAL A 671 -25.00 -25.57 8.15
CA VAL A 671 -24.44 -26.92 8.33
C VAL A 671 -25.41 -27.97 7.79
N ALA A 672 -24.91 -28.92 7.00
CA ALA A 672 -25.70 -30.03 6.51
C ALA A 672 -26.09 -30.98 7.66
N PRO A 673 -27.37 -31.43 7.75
CA PRO A 673 -27.81 -32.40 8.73
C PRO A 673 -27.37 -33.81 8.32
N GLY A 674 -26.15 -34.21 8.69
CA GLY A 674 -25.66 -35.57 8.45
C GLY A 674 -24.16 -35.62 8.18
N ALA A 675 -23.61 -36.83 8.28
CA ALA A 675 -22.23 -37.07 7.91
C ALA A 675 -22.09 -37.15 6.39
N VAL A 676 -20.99 -36.61 5.86
CA VAL A 676 -20.55 -36.78 4.48
C VAL A 676 -20.25 -38.26 4.24
N THR A 677 -20.80 -38.81 3.17
CA THR A 677 -20.62 -40.21 2.79
C THR A 677 -19.44 -40.40 1.85
N VAL A 678 -18.89 -41.61 1.83
CA VAL A 678 -17.90 -42.03 0.81
C VAL A 678 -18.59 -42.15 -0.54
N GLY A 679 -17.97 -41.61 -1.58
CA GLY A 679 -18.49 -41.60 -2.94
C GLY A 679 -18.13 -40.34 -3.71
N GLU A 680 -18.59 -40.30 -4.95
CA GLU A 680 -18.55 -39.10 -5.79
C GLU A 680 -19.70 -38.18 -5.41
N HIS A 681 -19.39 -36.91 -5.14
CA HIS A 681 -20.36 -35.92 -4.71
C HIS A 681 -20.14 -34.57 -5.41
N VAL A 682 -21.23 -33.80 -5.52
CA VAL A 682 -21.18 -32.36 -5.81
C VAL A 682 -21.61 -31.61 -4.56
N PHE A 683 -20.68 -30.99 -3.85
CA PHE A 683 -21.00 -30.13 -2.72
C PHE A 683 -21.21 -28.70 -3.21
N GLY A 684 -22.35 -28.12 -2.89
CA GLY A 684 -22.76 -26.84 -3.44
C GLY A 684 -23.23 -25.85 -2.39
N VAL A 685 -23.06 -24.56 -2.68
CA VAL A 685 -23.72 -23.47 -1.97
C VAL A 685 -24.27 -22.48 -2.96
N ARG A 686 -25.47 -21.96 -2.70
CA ARG A 686 -26.10 -20.88 -3.46
C ARG A 686 -26.47 -19.75 -2.53
N TYR A 687 -26.15 -18.52 -2.93
CA TYR A 687 -26.64 -17.29 -2.33
C TYR A 687 -27.61 -16.61 -3.30
N ASP A 688 -28.91 -16.63 -2.97
CA ASP A 688 -29.95 -15.94 -3.72
C ASP A 688 -30.19 -14.56 -3.11
N ARG A 689 -29.78 -13.51 -3.82
CA ARG A 689 -30.03 -12.13 -3.38
C ARG A 689 -31.53 -11.85 -3.37
N THR A 690 -32.06 -11.46 -2.21
CA THR A 690 -33.47 -11.11 -2.00
C THR A 690 -33.70 -9.60 -1.89
N GLY A 691 -32.64 -8.83 -1.60
CA GLY A 691 -32.74 -7.37 -1.49
C GLY A 691 -31.48 -6.72 -0.91
N THR A 692 -31.69 -5.67 -0.14
CA THR A 692 -30.69 -4.98 0.69
C THR A 692 -31.28 -4.69 2.07
N VAL A 693 -30.44 -4.59 3.09
CA VAL A 693 -30.86 -4.12 4.41
C VAL A 693 -31.43 -2.70 4.27
N GLU A 694 -32.60 -2.45 4.87
CA GLU A 694 -33.30 -1.16 4.79
C GLU A 694 -32.38 0.00 5.21
N GLY A 695 -32.35 1.07 4.41
CA GLY A 695 -31.52 2.25 4.68
C GLY A 695 -30.01 2.05 4.47
N SER A 696 -29.58 0.95 3.85
CA SER A 696 -28.17 0.70 3.54
C SER A 696 -27.97 0.06 2.16
N HIS A 697 -26.70 -0.12 1.77
CA HIS A 697 -26.32 -0.78 0.51
C HIS A 697 -26.00 -2.26 0.68
N THR A 698 -26.17 -2.81 1.87
CA THR A 698 -25.73 -4.16 2.24
C THR A 698 -26.66 -5.20 1.65
N PRO A 699 -26.19 -6.06 0.72
CA PRO A 699 -27.02 -7.10 0.13
C PRO A 699 -27.55 -8.10 1.18
N LEU A 700 -28.81 -8.49 1.01
CA LEU A 700 -29.45 -9.58 1.75
C LEU A 700 -29.81 -10.71 0.79
N GLY A 701 -29.71 -11.94 1.29
CA GLY A 701 -30.05 -13.11 0.52
C GLY A 701 -30.31 -14.37 1.35
N THR A 702 -30.74 -15.41 0.67
CA THR A 702 -30.90 -16.76 1.24
C THR A 702 -29.73 -17.62 0.81
N VAL A 703 -29.04 -18.23 1.77
CA VAL A 703 -28.03 -19.25 1.50
C VAL A 703 -28.69 -20.63 1.54
N SER A 704 -28.47 -21.43 0.51
CA SER A 704 -28.85 -22.84 0.44
C SER A 704 -27.62 -23.71 0.23
N LEU A 705 -27.48 -24.76 1.05
CA LEU A 705 -26.38 -25.74 1.00
C LEU A 705 -26.90 -27.01 0.31
N TYR A 706 -26.08 -27.55 -0.60
CA TYR A 706 -26.41 -28.68 -1.46
C TYR A 706 -25.44 -29.83 -1.23
N VAL A 707 -25.99 -31.04 -1.22
CA VAL A 707 -25.25 -32.28 -1.45
C VAL A 707 -25.91 -32.92 -2.66
N ASP A 708 -25.14 -33.03 -3.74
CA ASP A 708 -25.62 -33.44 -5.05
C ASP A 708 -26.78 -32.53 -5.50
N ASP A 709 -27.95 -33.10 -5.84
CA ASP A 709 -29.13 -32.36 -6.29
C ASP A 709 -30.05 -31.88 -5.15
N ALA A 710 -29.75 -32.26 -3.90
CA ALA A 710 -30.61 -31.99 -2.75
C ALA A 710 -30.16 -30.76 -1.95
N VAL A 711 -31.09 -29.84 -1.69
CA VAL A 711 -30.92 -28.80 -0.66
C VAL A 711 -31.00 -29.46 0.71
N VAL A 712 -29.88 -29.49 1.43
CA VAL A 712 -29.78 -30.16 2.74
C VAL A 712 -29.94 -29.21 3.91
N ALA A 713 -29.63 -27.92 3.73
CA ALA A 713 -29.79 -26.87 4.74
C ALA A 713 -29.94 -25.50 4.08
N SER A 714 -30.55 -24.55 4.78
CA SER A 714 -30.64 -23.16 4.32
C SER A 714 -30.69 -22.16 5.47
N ARG A 715 -30.34 -20.92 5.18
CA ARG A 715 -30.42 -19.77 6.09
C ARG A 715 -30.89 -18.55 5.32
N ALA A 716 -32.00 -17.96 5.75
CA ALA A 716 -32.49 -16.68 5.24
C ALA A 716 -31.70 -15.52 5.85
N ASP A 717 -31.89 -14.33 5.27
CA ASP A 717 -31.39 -13.05 5.79
C ASP A 717 -29.87 -13.00 5.99
N VAL A 718 -29.13 -13.71 5.14
CA VAL A 718 -27.67 -13.66 5.11
C VAL A 718 -27.22 -12.34 4.50
N ARG A 719 -26.40 -11.59 5.23
CA ARG A 719 -25.76 -10.34 4.79
C ARG A 719 -24.50 -10.66 4.01
N ALA A 720 -24.33 -9.99 2.87
CA ALA A 720 -23.10 -10.04 2.07
C ALA A 720 -22.42 -8.66 2.03
N HIS A 721 -21.13 -8.63 1.70
CA HIS A 721 -20.39 -7.37 1.57
C HIS A 721 -20.92 -6.51 0.41
N PRO A 722 -21.12 -5.19 0.60
CA PRO A 722 -21.39 -4.26 -0.49
C PRO A 722 -20.14 -3.97 -1.34
N GLY A 723 -18.96 -3.99 -0.72
CA GLY A 723 -17.66 -3.68 -1.30
C GLY A 723 -16.75 -4.91 -1.37
N THR A 724 -15.48 -4.74 -0.98
CA THR A 724 -14.45 -5.79 -1.05
C THR A 724 -14.40 -6.65 0.22
N PHE A 725 -13.84 -7.86 0.12
CA PHE A 725 -13.45 -8.70 1.27
C PHE A 725 -12.12 -8.28 1.90
N GLY A 726 -11.45 -7.25 1.38
CA GLY A 726 -10.16 -6.74 1.84
C GLY A 726 -9.27 -6.35 0.68
N LEU A 727 -8.19 -5.61 0.94
CA LEU A 727 -7.18 -5.29 -0.08
C LEU A 727 -6.04 -6.32 -0.13
N ALA A 728 -5.92 -7.17 0.90
CA ALA A 728 -4.94 -8.24 0.99
C ALA A 728 -5.47 -9.47 1.76
N GLY A 729 -4.85 -10.63 1.56
CA GLY A 729 -5.16 -11.93 2.19
C GLY A 729 -6.49 -12.56 1.75
N SER A 730 -7.28 -11.82 0.96
CA SER A 730 -8.66 -12.16 0.61
C SER A 730 -8.82 -12.89 -0.72
N GLY A 731 -7.76 -13.50 -1.25
CA GLY A 731 -7.85 -14.25 -2.50
C GLY A 731 -8.63 -15.57 -2.40
N LEU A 732 -8.83 -16.18 -3.57
CA LEU A 732 -9.61 -17.39 -3.78
C LEU A 732 -8.70 -18.61 -3.92
N THR A 733 -9.04 -19.69 -3.21
CA THR A 733 -8.36 -21.00 -3.31
C THR A 733 -9.36 -22.16 -3.28
N VAL A 734 -8.93 -23.30 -3.84
CA VAL A 734 -9.70 -24.56 -3.87
C VAL A 734 -8.87 -25.63 -3.16
N GLY A 735 -9.50 -26.36 -2.24
CA GLY A 735 -8.86 -27.47 -1.53
C GLY A 735 -7.94 -27.09 -0.36
N ARG A 736 -7.78 -25.81 -0.03
CA ARG A 736 -6.90 -25.34 1.05
C ARG A 736 -7.28 -23.96 1.57
N ASN A 737 -6.77 -23.63 2.74
CA ASN A 737 -6.61 -22.27 3.23
C ASN A 737 -5.28 -22.25 4.00
N ASP A 738 -4.27 -21.55 3.47
CA ASP A 738 -2.90 -21.55 4.04
C ASP A 738 -2.62 -20.34 4.95
N GLY A 739 -3.41 -19.27 4.82
CA GLY A 739 -3.24 -18.02 5.56
C GLY A 739 -4.32 -17.84 6.64
N GLN A 740 -4.68 -16.58 6.91
CA GLN A 740 -5.72 -16.28 7.88
C GLN A 740 -7.05 -16.98 7.53
N THR A 741 -7.66 -17.64 8.52
CA THR A 741 -8.88 -18.43 8.33
C THR A 741 -10.10 -17.55 8.15
N VAL A 742 -10.97 -17.87 7.19
CA VAL A 742 -12.27 -17.17 7.02
C VAL A 742 -13.22 -17.40 8.19
N SER A 743 -13.08 -18.53 8.89
CA SER A 743 -13.95 -18.92 10.00
C SER A 743 -13.11 -19.48 11.14
N SER A 744 -13.51 -19.16 12.36
CA SER A 744 -12.98 -19.72 13.61
C SER A 744 -13.25 -21.23 13.79
N ALA A 745 -14.06 -21.83 12.91
CA ALA A 745 -14.40 -23.25 12.96
C ALA A 745 -13.27 -24.20 12.52
N TYR A 746 -12.14 -23.68 12.03
CA TYR A 746 -10.95 -24.46 11.68
C TYR A 746 -9.67 -23.62 11.85
N ALA A 747 -8.52 -24.29 11.82
CA ALA A 747 -7.20 -23.64 11.85
C ALA A 747 -6.46 -23.87 10.52
N ALA A 748 -5.74 -22.87 10.03
CA ALA A 748 -4.88 -23.01 8.85
C ALA A 748 -3.54 -23.72 9.19
N PRO A 749 -2.91 -24.44 8.26
CA PRO A 749 -3.40 -24.75 6.92
C PRO A 749 -4.49 -25.85 6.94
N PHE A 750 -5.68 -25.57 6.38
CA PHE A 750 -6.81 -26.52 6.39
C PHE A 750 -7.05 -27.17 5.03
N ALA A 751 -6.04 -27.90 4.56
CA ALA A 751 -6.10 -28.63 3.29
C ALA A 751 -7.13 -29.76 3.31
N PHE A 752 -7.79 -30.00 2.17
CA PHE A 752 -8.71 -31.13 2.02
C PHE A 752 -7.97 -32.46 2.03
N THR A 753 -8.44 -33.38 2.88
CA THR A 753 -7.91 -34.72 3.10
C THR A 753 -9.04 -35.75 3.10
N GLY A 754 -8.72 -37.03 2.94
CA GLY A 754 -9.71 -38.11 2.88
C GLY A 754 -10.48 -38.18 1.55
N GLY A 755 -9.97 -37.55 0.50
CA GLY A 755 -10.57 -37.53 -0.83
C GLY A 755 -9.80 -36.66 -1.82
N THR A 756 -10.40 -36.41 -2.99
CA THR A 756 -9.86 -35.53 -4.03
C THR A 756 -10.92 -34.52 -4.50
N ILE A 757 -10.48 -33.36 -4.95
CA ILE A 757 -11.35 -32.34 -5.58
C ILE A 757 -11.02 -32.31 -7.07
N ALA A 758 -12.03 -32.45 -7.93
CA ALA A 758 -11.83 -32.37 -9.37
C ALA A 758 -11.75 -30.91 -9.84
N LYS A 759 -12.75 -30.09 -9.47
CA LYS A 759 -12.83 -28.66 -9.77
C LYS A 759 -13.87 -27.97 -8.86
N ALA A 760 -13.74 -26.66 -8.73
CA ALA A 760 -14.78 -25.79 -8.16
C ALA A 760 -15.29 -24.84 -9.25
N VAL A 761 -16.61 -24.76 -9.40
CA VAL A 761 -17.29 -23.90 -10.36
C VAL A 761 -18.02 -22.79 -9.60
N VAL A 762 -17.74 -21.54 -9.93
CA VAL A 762 -18.51 -20.39 -9.44
C VAL A 762 -19.37 -19.83 -10.57
N ASP A 763 -20.67 -19.67 -10.34
CA ASP A 763 -21.62 -19.13 -11.31
C ASP A 763 -22.33 -17.91 -10.74
N ILE A 764 -22.29 -16.78 -11.46
CA ILE A 764 -22.92 -15.50 -11.11
C ILE A 764 -24.07 -15.10 -12.07
N SER A 765 -24.46 -15.98 -13.00
CA SER A 765 -25.52 -15.72 -13.98
C SER A 765 -26.92 -15.62 -13.36
N GLY A 766 -27.07 -16.07 -12.11
CA GLY A 766 -28.35 -16.19 -11.42
C GLY A 766 -29.20 -17.39 -11.86
N ALA A 767 -28.77 -18.15 -12.88
CA ALA A 767 -29.47 -19.36 -13.32
C ALA A 767 -29.62 -20.35 -12.15
N PRO A 768 -30.76 -21.05 -12.03
CA PRO A 768 -30.95 -22.06 -11.00
C PRO A 768 -29.95 -23.20 -11.19
N TYR A 769 -29.61 -23.88 -10.09
CA TYR A 769 -28.77 -25.09 -10.12
C TYR A 769 -29.39 -26.13 -11.07
N VAL A 770 -28.63 -26.51 -12.10
CA VAL A 770 -28.93 -27.64 -12.98
C VAL A 770 -27.61 -28.39 -13.19
N ASP A 771 -27.56 -29.66 -12.81
CA ASP A 771 -26.45 -30.53 -13.15
C ASP A 771 -26.55 -30.90 -14.64
N ILE A 772 -26.03 -29.99 -15.48
CA ILE A 772 -26.07 -30.14 -16.94
C ILE A 772 -25.26 -31.36 -17.39
N GLU A 773 -24.18 -31.73 -16.69
CA GLU A 773 -23.40 -32.92 -17.04
C GLU A 773 -24.17 -34.20 -16.74
N THR A 774 -24.91 -34.26 -15.64
CA THR A 774 -25.84 -35.36 -15.34
C THR A 774 -27.07 -35.36 -16.25
N GLU A 775 -27.63 -34.20 -16.62
CA GLU A 775 -28.70 -34.13 -17.62
C GLU A 775 -28.23 -34.61 -19.00
N VAL A 776 -27.01 -34.22 -19.40
CA VAL A 776 -26.40 -34.63 -20.67
C VAL A 776 -26.02 -36.11 -20.63
N ALA A 777 -25.43 -36.60 -19.54
CA ALA A 777 -25.13 -38.02 -19.36
C ALA A 777 -26.42 -38.86 -19.32
N ALA A 778 -27.49 -38.38 -18.68
CA ALA A 778 -28.82 -39.01 -18.70
C ALA A 778 -29.49 -38.95 -20.07
N ALA A 779 -29.23 -37.90 -20.87
CA ALA A 779 -29.70 -37.80 -22.25
C ALA A 779 -28.96 -38.77 -23.18
N PHE A 780 -27.65 -38.97 -22.98
CA PHE A 780 -26.84 -39.94 -23.74
C PHE A 780 -26.95 -41.39 -23.22
N ALA A 781 -27.40 -41.62 -21.99
CA ALA A 781 -27.71 -42.94 -21.45
C ALA A 781 -29.11 -43.46 -21.86
N LYS A 782 -29.90 -42.63 -22.56
CA LYS A 782 -31.23 -42.99 -23.09
C LYS A 782 -31.22 -43.46 -24.55
N ASP A 783 -30.05 -43.58 -25.19
CA ASP A 783 -29.86 -44.16 -26.53
C ASP A 783 -29.40 -45.62 -26.50
#